data_AF-A0A3E0N082-F1
#
_entry.id   AF-A0A3E0N082-F1
#
_cell.length_a   1.000
_cell.length_b   1.000
_cell.length_c   1.000
_cell.angle_alpha   90.00
_cell.angle_beta   90.00
_cell.angle_gamma   90.00
#
_symmetry.space_group_name_H-M   'P 1'
#
loop_
_entity.id
_entity.type
_entity.pdbx_description
1 polymer ?
#
loop_
_entity_poly.entity_id
_entity_poly.type
_entity_poly.pdbx_seq_one_letter_code
_entity_poly.pdbx_strand_id
1 'polypeptide(L)'
;MNSLPEFSRALGDLAKLTRMGQSFSGNERNCAYLNLGRNAVRFANVSAVSGFDFPHDARAVALVDWDHDGDLDAWLSSRTAPRVRLLRNETNSGHHYLKLRLEGRSCNRDAIGARVEVVLHDSSDLKNVKTMRAGEGFATQASKWLHFGLGSTSEIAKVIVHWPGGEAETFSGAAADGWYHAVQGTGQLEPWQPPQREFRLVAGPPQLPKSAGKLRSVLAYPPPLPRLRYESLDGQEMSVGGRRERPLLISLWASDCKACLAELAELGQARASLKEAGLDLLALCVDGLADNQEKPLDASGAAQLLTSKGFAGAAGMANVEVLDKIYLTLDAIYVRDIPPSTPTSLLLDRDGRLAVVYRSRVGVEQLLADVAMLEESGADARLSSVPLAGSWMLSRYRQDSHMSRIAYALSAQGYEADSVGYLEDNLNLATDDPRYVRTLISVANALTEQDRYADAEAKYREALSLDPQEVDARAGLARTLAAQEKHEEAIELYRELIVLRPKDTDALVQLGISLQFMNQPDEALSLYQRALAIDPDHARGNLFLGKYLRYNRRPAEAVTRLQRAFDANVADAETRYELGMALVELERLDEGREHLLAAGRSEASLLGRMNNRAWQLAAGSDSSEAMRREAVLLAEIVVEASGQERPDLLDTLAVAYAAESRFDDAVATGEKALALAAASDRGKWLLPGIEARLELFRQAKPYHEAPAEN
;
A
#
# COMPACT_ATOMS: atom_id res chain seq x y z
N MET A 1 9.06 20.92 5.54
CA MET A 1 9.04 19.63 4.82
C MET A 1 7.58 19.35 4.49
N ASN A 2 7.08 19.95 3.41
CA ASN A 2 5.66 19.96 3.01
C ASN A 2 5.24 18.67 2.28
N SER A 3 5.81 17.52 2.64
CA SER A 3 5.81 16.37 1.73
C SER A 3 4.98 15.18 2.15
N LEU A 4 4.50 15.00 3.38
CA LEU A 4 4.00 13.67 3.81
C LEU A 4 2.82 13.08 3.00
N PRO A 5 1.79 13.83 2.58
CA PRO A 5 0.66 13.27 1.83
C PRO A 5 0.95 13.10 0.34
N GLU A 6 1.60 14.08 -0.28
CA GLU A 6 2.15 13.94 -1.64
C GLU A 6 3.18 12.83 -1.68
N PHE A 7 3.99 12.66 -0.63
CA PHE A 7 4.95 11.59 -0.47
C PHE A 7 4.28 10.24 -0.28
N SER A 8 3.21 10.13 0.51
CA SER A 8 2.48 8.86 0.70
C SER A 8 1.78 8.45 -0.59
N ARG A 9 1.12 9.40 -1.29
CA ARG A 9 0.53 9.17 -2.62
C ARG A 9 1.61 8.82 -3.64
N ALA A 10 2.66 9.62 -3.74
CA ALA A 10 3.77 9.36 -4.64
C ALA A 10 4.45 8.03 -4.31
N LEU A 11 4.67 7.69 -3.04
CA LEU A 11 5.21 6.40 -2.62
C LEU A 11 4.26 5.25 -2.96
N GLY A 12 2.95 5.45 -2.86
CA GLY A 12 1.91 4.51 -3.29
C GLY A 12 1.92 4.28 -4.79
N ASP A 13 1.93 5.34 -5.59
CA ASP A 13 2.03 5.32 -7.05
C ASP A 13 3.33 4.66 -7.48
N LEU A 14 4.42 4.98 -6.82
CA LEU A 14 5.75 4.47 -7.07
C LEU A 14 5.90 3.00 -6.68
N ALA A 15 5.28 2.59 -5.57
CA ALA A 15 5.13 1.18 -5.22
C ALA A 15 4.30 0.44 -6.27
N LYS A 16 3.22 1.06 -6.79
CA LYS A 16 2.41 0.51 -7.89
C LYS A 16 3.23 0.33 -9.16
N LEU A 17 3.95 1.35 -9.62
CA LEU A 17 4.86 1.28 -10.78
C LEU A 17 5.90 0.16 -10.60
N THR A 18 6.48 0.09 -9.40
CA THR A 18 7.45 -0.97 -9.04
C THR A 18 6.80 -2.36 -9.10
N ARG A 19 5.57 -2.52 -8.62
CA ARG A 19 4.85 -3.80 -8.67
C ARG A 19 4.46 -4.24 -10.07
N MET A 20 4.15 -3.27 -10.93
CA MET A 20 3.93 -3.46 -12.37
C MET A 20 5.22 -3.80 -13.16
N GLY A 21 6.37 -3.89 -12.47
CA GLY A 21 7.65 -4.22 -13.09
C GLY A 21 8.36 -3.03 -13.73
N GLN A 22 7.85 -1.81 -13.58
CA GLN A 22 8.57 -0.60 -14.00
C GLN A 22 9.76 -0.34 -13.08
N SER A 23 10.72 0.45 -13.55
CA SER A 23 11.91 0.84 -12.77
C SER A 23 11.95 2.35 -12.60
N PHE A 24 12.26 2.79 -11.38
CA PHE A 24 12.63 4.17 -11.06
C PHE A 24 13.78 4.71 -11.90
N SER A 25 14.75 3.85 -12.17
CA SER A 25 16.04 4.16 -12.80
C SER A 25 16.06 3.70 -14.26
N GLY A 26 14.90 3.51 -14.89
CA GLY A 26 14.81 2.91 -16.22
C GLY A 26 15.76 3.59 -17.22
N ASN A 27 16.82 2.87 -17.60
CA ASN A 27 17.93 3.29 -18.48
C ASN A 27 19.07 4.11 -17.86
N GLU A 28 19.22 4.17 -16.54
CA GLU A 28 20.48 4.62 -15.93
C GLU A 28 21.62 3.67 -16.32
N ARG A 29 22.75 4.26 -16.71
CA ARG A 29 23.92 3.51 -17.12
C ARG A 29 24.72 3.11 -15.89
N ASN A 30 25.13 1.86 -15.86
CA ASN A 30 26.08 1.36 -14.87
C ASN A 30 27.38 2.17 -14.97
N CYS A 31 27.81 2.74 -13.84
CA CYS A 31 29.04 3.52 -13.77
C CYS A 31 30.15 2.75 -13.05
N ALA A 32 31.37 2.85 -13.56
CA ALA A 32 32.59 2.41 -12.89
C ALA A 32 33.56 3.58 -12.75
N TYR A 33 34.09 3.77 -11.55
CA TYR A 33 34.98 4.87 -11.22
C TYR A 33 36.30 4.34 -10.69
N LEU A 34 37.40 4.68 -11.36
CA LEU A 34 38.75 4.33 -10.93
C LEU A 34 39.25 5.37 -9.92
N ASN A 35 39.61 4.90 -8.72
CA ASN A 35 40.30 5.74 -7.74
C ASN A 35 41.74 6.01 -8.23
N LEU A 36 42.12 7.28 -8.37
CA LEU A 36 43.43 7.69 -8.89
C LEU A 36 44.54 7.74 -7.83
N GLY A 37 44.28 7.22 -6.62
CA GLY A 37 45.28 7.01 -5.57
C GLY A 37 45.30 8.08 -4.48
N ARG A 38 46.13 7.87 -3.45
CA ARG A 38 46.13 8.69 -2.22
C ARG A 38 46.46 10.17 -2.42
N ASN A 39 47.23 10.50 -3.47
CA ASN A 39 47.64 11.88 -3.79
C ASN A 39 46.63 12.60 -4.70
N ALA A 40 45.60 11.91 -5.19
CA ALA A 40 44.55 12.45 -6.03
C ALA A 40 43.19 12.12 -5.38
N VAL A 41 42.54 13.11 -4.75
CA VAL A 41 41.14 12.97 -4.26
C VAL A 41 40.17 13.03 -5.45
N ARG A 42 40.43 12.26 -6.51
CA ARG A 42 39.70 12.29 -7.77
C ARG A 42 39.49 10.86 -8.26
N PHE A 43 38.32 10.66 -8.85
CA PHE A 43 37.97 9.44 -9.55
C PHE A 43 37.88 9.73 -11.05
N ALA A 44 38.36 8.80 -11.87
CA ALA A 44 38.10 8.83 -13.31
C ALA A 44 36.88 7.96 -13.61
N ASN A 45 35.92 8.48 -14.38
CA ASN A 45 34.86 7.65 -14.95
C ASN A 45 35.48 6.74 -16.01
N VAL A 46 35.46 5.44 -15.76
CA VAL A 46 36.02 4.40 -16.65
C VAL A 46 34.95 3.44 -17.17
N SER A 47 33.66 3.78 -16.99
CA SER A 47 32.52 2.89 -17.26
C SER A 47 32.56 2.26 -18.66
N ALA A 48 32.86 3.07 -19.68
CA ALA A 48 32.90 2.60 -21.07
C ALA A 48 34.09 1.66 -21.32
N VAL A 49 35.28 2.04 -20.84
CA VAL A 49 36.52 1.27 -21.07
C VAL A 49 36.60 0.00 -20.23
N SER A 50 35.95 -0.03 -19.06
CA SER A 50 35.81 -1.23 -18.24
C SER A 50 34.72 -2.18 -18.74
N GLY A 51 33.94 -1.77 -19.75
CA GLY A 51 32.81 -2.54 -20.24
C GLY A 51 31.65 -2.64 -19.25
N PHE A 52 31.54 -1.73 -18.28
CA PHE A 52 30.42 -1.72 -17.32
C PHE A 52 29.20 -0.92 -17.84
N ASP A 53 29.41 -0.03 -18.80
CA ASP A 53 28.47 1.00 -19.29
C ASP A 53 27.26 0.45 -20.08
N PHE A 54 26.41 -0.33 -19.42
CA PHE A 54 25.15 -0.83 -19.96
C PHE A 54 23.95 -0.07 -19.38
N PRO A 55 22.87 0.15 -20.16
CA PRO A 55 21.62 0.74 -19.68
C PRO A 55 20.73 -0.32 -19.02
N HIS A 56 21.28 -1.08 -18.08
CA HIS A 56 20.54 -2.10 -17.35
C HIS A 56 20.34 -1.64 -15.91
N ASP A 57 19.14 -1.82 -15.38
CA ASP A 57 18.81 -1.48 -14.00
C ASP A 57 19.44 -2.50 -13.04
N ALA A 58 20.77 -2.47 -12.91
CA ALA A 58 21.55 -3.34 -12.05
C ALA A 58 21.37 -2.94 -10.57
N ARG A 59 21.08 -3.92 -9.73
CA ARG A 59 20.77 -3.72 -8.31
C ARG A 59 21.78 -4.37 -7.38
N ALA A 60 22.57 -5.30 -7.89
CA ALA A 60 23.52 -6.06 -7.11
C ALA A 60 24.74 -6.44 -7.96
N VAL A 61 25.91 -6.44 -7.33
CA VAL A 61 27.17 -6.90 -7.92
C VAL A 61 27.86 -7.84 -6.93
N ALA A 62 28.31 -8.99 -7.41
CA ALA A 62 29.09 -9.95 -6.65
C ALA A 62 30.42 -10.18 -7.35
N LEU A 63 31.51 -10.03 -6.60
CA LEU A 63 32.86 -10.29 -7.09
C LEU A 63 33.26 -11.72 -6.76
N VAL A 64 33.78 -12.42 -7.77
CA VAL A 64 34.24 -13.80 -7.65
C VAL A 64 35.25 -14.05 -8.76
N ASP A 65 36.22 -14.90 -8.47
CA ASP A 65 37.11 -15.45 -9.49
C ASP A 65 36.45 -16.71 -10.01
N TRP A 66 35.68 -16.55 -11.08
CA TRP A 66 34.73 -17.54 -11.55
C TRP A 66 35.42 -18.69 -12.29
N ASP A 67 36.48 -18.39 -13.03
CA ASP A 67 37.27 -19.37 -13.78
C ASP A 67 38.56 -19.79 -13.06
N HIS A 68 38.87 -19.19 -11.91
CA HIS A 68 40.03 -19.49 -11.07
C HIS A 68 41.36 -19.10 -11.72
N ASP A 69 41.38 -18.04 -12.52
CA ASP A 69 42.61 -17.51 -13.12
C ASP A 69 43.38 -16.53 -12.21
N GLY A 70 42.77 -16.15 -11.08
CA GLY A 70 43.38 -15.32 -10.05
C GLY A 70 42.87 -13.89 -10.00
N ASP A 71 42.22 -13.42 -11.06
CA ASP A 71 41.62 -12.09 -11.09
C ASP A 71 40.20 -12.11 -10.47
N LEU A 72 39.46 -11.01 -10.57
CA LEU A 72 38.09 -10.95 -10.06
C LEU A 72 37.14 -10.60 -11.19
N ASP A 73 36.22 -11.52 -11.44
CA ASP A 73 35.05 -11.30 -12.27
C ASP A 73 33.91 -10.66 -11.49
N ALA A 74 32.93 -10.14 -12.23
CA ALA A 74 31.73 -9.56 -11.66
C ALA A 74 30.46 -10.25 -12.18
N TRP A 75 29.65 -10.76 -11.27
CA TRP A 75 28.25 -11.08 -11.53
C TRP A 75 27.38 -9.89 -11.18
N LEU A 76 26.50 -9.49 -12.09
CA LEU A 76 25.50 -8.45 -11.87
C LEU A 76 24.11 -9.07 -11.92
N SER A 77 23.25 -8.62 -11.00
CA SER A 77 21.81 -8.87 -11.08
C SER A 77 21.09 -7.57 -11.44
N SER A 78 20.24 -7.65 -12.46
CA SER A 78 19.44 -6.54 -12.97
C SER A 78 17.95 -6.84 -12.86
N ARG A 79 17.16 -5.77 -12.66
CA ARG A 79 15.71 -5.84 -12.68
C ARG A 79 15.18 -6.01 -14.12
N THR A 80 15.82 -5.33 -15.07
CA THR A 80 15.57 -5.47 -16.50
C THR A 80 16.34 -6.64 -17.09
N ALA A 81 15.85 -7.18 -18.20
CA ALA A 81 16.59 -8.22 -18.92
C ALA A 81 17.84 -7.62 -19.62
N PRO A 82 18.97 -8.34 -19.67
CA PRO A 82 19.22 -9.63 -19.01
C PRO A 82 19.35 -9.47 -17.48
N ARG A 83 18.60 -10.29 -16.72
CA ARG A 83 18.54 -10.18 -15.25
C ARG A 83 19.80 -10.63 -14.54
N VAL A 84 20.62 -11.44 -15.18
CA VAL A 84 21.92 -11.88 -14.65
C VAL A 84 22.95 -11.71 -15.76
N ARG A 85 24.10 -11.15 -15.41
CA ARG A 85 25.22 -10.93 -16.32
C ARG A 85 26.52 -11.29 -15.63
N LEU A 86 27.39 -12.01 -16.34
CA LEU A 86 28.79 -12.18 -15.96
C LEU A 86 29.64 -11.22 -16.80
N LEU A 87 30.49 -10.45 -16.14
CA LEU A 87 31.60 -9.71 -16.73
C LEU A 87 32.87 -10.41 -16.32
N ARG A 88 33.52 -11.08 -17.28
CA ARG A 88 34.84 -11.65 -17.05
C ARG A 88 35.89 -10.57 -17.11
N ASN A 89 36.80 -10.58 -16.14
CA ASN A 89 37.98 -9.77 -16.23
C ASN A 89 39.00 -10.52 -17.09
N GLU A 90 39.52 -9.84 -18.11
CA GLU A 90 40.50 -10.42 -19.06
C GLU A 90 41.70 -9.46 -19.17
N THR A 91 41.89 -8.62 -18.16
CA THR A 91 42.97 -7.65 -18.15
C THR A 91 44.28 -8.35 -17.81
N ASN A 92 45.15 -8.49 -18.80
CA ASN A 92 46.48 -9.06 -18.61
C ASN A 92 47.40 -8.03 -17.90
N SER A 93 47.23 -7.89 -16.60
CA SER A 93 47.98 -6.93 -15.78
C SER A 93 49.34 -7.45 -15.31
N GLY A 94 49.55 -8.78 -15.32
CA GLY A 94 50.74 -9.42 -14.74
C GLY A 94 50.89 -9.20 -13.23
N HIS A 95 49.83 -8.76 -12.55
CA HIS A 95 49.84 -8.57 -11.10
C HIS A 95 49.57 -9.87 -10.36
N HIS A 96 50.24 -10.01 -9.22
CA HIS A 96 50.11 -11.15 -8.33
C HIS A 96 48.90 -11.05 -7.40
N TYR A 97 48.45 -12.18 -6.89
CA TYR A 97 47.33 -12.25 -5.95
C TYR A 97 47.56 -13.22 -4.79
N LEU A 98 46.68 -13.16 -3.77
CA LEU A 98 46.55 -14.16 -2.72
C LEU A 98 45.06 -14.40 -2.44
N LYS A 99 44.64 -15.67 -2.36
CA LYS A 99 43.28 -16.08 -1.97
C LYS A 99 43.29 -16.81 -0.64
N LEU A 100 42.43 -16.39 0.29
CA LEU A 100 42.31 -16.99 1.62
C LEU A 100 40.86 -17.38 1.93
N ARG A 101 40.65 -18.65 2.26
CA ARG A 101 39.42 -19.15 2.89
C ARG A 101 39.67 -19.27 4.39
N LEU A 102 38.77 -18.74 5.21
CA LEU A 102 38.90 -18.81 6.67
C LEU A 102 37.91 -19.84 7.24
N GLU A 103 38.36 -20.58 8.24
CA GLU A 103 37.52 -21.47 9.06
C GLU A 103 37.72 -21.14 10.55
N GLY A 104 36.66 -20.64 11.18
CA GLY A 104 36.62 -20.39 12.62
C GLY A 104 36.30 -21.65 13.41
N ARG A 105 37.03 -21.89 14.50
CA ARG A 105 36.78 -23.00 15.46
C ARG A 105 36.21 -22.52 16.79
N SER A 106 36.69 -21.39 17.30
CA SER A 106 36.20 -20.76 18.53
C SER A 106 35.23 -19.61 18.27
N CYS A 107 35.07 -19.21 17.01
CA CYS A 107 34.11 -18.21 16.55
C CYS A 107 33.15 -18.84 15.52
N ASN A 108 32.34 -18.03 14.83
CA ASN A 108 31.46 -18.57 13.80
C ASN A 108 32.29 -19.26 12.68
N ARG A 109 31.78 -20.38 12.14
CA ARG A 109 32.50 -21.26 11.20
C ARG A 109 33.10 -20.53 10.00
N ASP A 110 32.38 -19.55 9.45
CA ASP A 110 32.82 -18.78 8.28
C ASP A 110 33.71 -17.57 8.63
N ALA A 111 34.09 -17.43 9.91
CA ALA A 111 34.90 -16.35 10.44
C ALA A 111 34.39 -14.94 10.08
N ILE A 112 33.07 -14.77 9.96
CA ILE A 112 32.43 -13.48 9.70
C ILE A 112 32.83 -12.47 10.77
N GLY A 113 33.36 -11.33 10.33
CA GLY A 113 33.95 -10.29 11.18
C GLY A 113 35.48 -10.36 11.29
N ALA A 114 36.13 -11.42 10.82
CA ALA A 114 37.59 -11.55 10.88
C ALA A 114 38.26 -10.46 10.05
N ARG A 115 39.31 -9.84 10.59
CA ARG A 115 40.15 -8.88 9.86
C ARG A 115 41.47 -9.56 9.49
N VAL A 116 41.77 -9.62 8.21
CA VAL A 116 42.99 -10.23 7.68
C VAL A 116 43.92 -9.15 7.18
N GLU A 117 45.15 -9.15 7.68
CA GLU A 117 46.25 -8.28 7.26
C GLU A 117 47.28 -9.12 6.50
N VAL A 118 47.57 -8.73 5.26
CA VAL A 118 48.65 -9.30 4.45
C VAL A 118 49.81 -8.29 4.46
N VAL A 119 50.96 -8.75 4.94
CA VAL A 119 52.19 -7.95 5.03
C VAL A 119 53.14 -8.42 3.93
N LEU A 120 53.57 -7.50 3.07
CA LEU A 120 54.51 -7.77 1.97
C LEU A 120 55.95 -7.49 2.41
N HIS A 121 56.92 -8.19 1.82
CA HIS A 121 58.34 -8.03 2.17
C HIS A 121 58.89 -6.63 1.80
N ASP A 122 58.52 -6.10 0.63
CA ASP A 122 59.11 -4.88 0.07
C ASP A 122 58.37 -3.58 0.42
N SER A 123 57.31 -3.65 1.24
CA SER A 123 56.51 -2.47 1.58
C SER A 123 55.94 -2.55 3.00
N SER A 124 56.74 -2.14 3.99
CA SER A 124 56.33 -2.11 5.40
C SER A 124 55.17 -1.15 5.69
N ASP A 125 54.94 -0.18 4.79
CA ASP A 125 53.98 0.91 5.01
C ASP A 125 52.60 0.65 4.37
N LEU A 126 52.48 -0.35 3.49
CA LEU A 126 51.23 -0.73 2.83
C LEU A 126 50.64 -2.01 3.43
N LYS A 127 49.82 -1.84 4.47
CA LYS A 127 49.02 -2.93 5.04
C LYS A 127 47.82 -3.22 4.15
N ASN A 128 47.82 -4.36 3.49
CA ASN A 128 46.66 -4.85 2.74
C ASN A 128 45.70 -5.54 3.71
N VAL A 129 44.60 -4.85 4.02
CA VAL A 129 43.64 -5.29 5.02
C VAL A 129 42.29 -5.56 4.38
N LYS A 130 41.71 -6.73 4.66
CA LYS A 130 40.32 -7.04 4.32
C LYS A 130 39.58 -7.61 5.51
N THR A 131 38.25 -7.51 5.48
CA THR A 131 37.37 -8.04 6.51
C THR A 131 36.46 -9.09 5.88
N MET A 132 36.31 -10.24 6.53
CA MET A 132 35.33 -11.25 6.15
C MET A 132 33.93 -10.76 6.54
N ARG A 133 32.99 -10.73 5.59
CA ARG A 133 31.65 -10.16 5.80
C ARG A 133 30.56 -11.16 5.42
N ALA A 134 29.42 -11.05 6.10
CA ALA A 134 28.14 -11.63 5.69
C ALA A 134 27.29 -10.48 5.12
N GLY A 135 27.38 -10.30 3.81
CA GLY A 135 26.84 -9.21 3.01
C GLY A 135 27.96 -8.33 2.47
N GLU A 136 28.07 -8.24 1.15
CA GLU A 136 28.95 -7.28 0.47
C GLU A 136 28.17 -6.69 -0.72
N GLY A 137 27.69 -5.46 -0.55
CA GLY A 137 26.78 -4.82 -1.49
C GLY A 137 25.30 -4.92 -1.09
N PHE A 138 24.43 -4.31 -1.88
CA PHE A 138 22.98 -4.30 -1.66
C PHE A 138 22.38 -5.66 -2.04
N ALA A 139 21.81 -6.38 -1.07
CA ALA A 139 21.23 -7.71 -1.25
C ALA A 139 22.17 -8.72 -1.94
N THR A 140 23.48 -8.58 -1.75
CA THR A 140 24.51 -9.42 -2.38
C THR A 140 25.54 -9.93 -1.38
N GLN A 141 26.20 -11.02 -1.77
CA GLN A 141 27.32 -11.61 -1.05
C GLN A 141 28.36 -12.02 -2.09
N ALA A 142 29.52 -11.37 -2.08
CA ALA A 142 30.69 -11.82 -2.82
C ALA A 142 31.22 -13.14 -2.26
N SER A 143 32.11 -13.80 -3.01
CA SER A 143 32.73 -15.05 -2.57
C SER A 143 33.35 -14.90 -1.18
N LYS A 144 33.23 -15.92 -0.34
CA LYS A 144 33.90 -15.97 0.97
C LYS A 144 35.39 -16.39 0.87
N TRP A 145 35.97 -16.25 -0.31
CA TRP A 145 37.41 -16.29 -0.55
C TRP A 145 37.92 -14.86 -0.55
N LEU A 146 38.68 -14.49 0.49
CA LEU A 146 39.31 -13.17 0.55
C LEU A 146 40.38 -13.08 -0.52
N HIS A 147 40.20 -12.17 -1.48
CA HIS A 147 41.17 -11.88 -2.53
C HIS A 147 41.99 -10.64 -2.20
N PHE A 148 43.30 -10.77 -2.24
CA PHE A 148 44.25 -9.67 -2.10
C PHE A 148 45.03 -9.52 -3.41
N GLY A 149 44.93 -8.35 -4.05
CA GLY A 149 45.85 -7.98 -5.12
C GLY A 149 47.18 -7.53 -4.52
N LEU A 150 48.28 -8.13 -4.98
CA LEU A 150 49.63 -7.87 -4.48
C LEU A 150 50.43 -6.95 -5.41
N GLY A 151 49.85 -6.56 -6.56
CA GLY A 151 50.53 -5.74 -7.56
C GLY A 151 51.71 -6.51 -8.18
N SER A 152 52.86 -5.86 -8.34
CA SER A 152 54.07 -6.51 -8.88
C SER A 152 54.86 -7.32 -7.85
N THR A 153 54.43 -7.39 -6.58
CA THR A 153 55.16 -8.08 -5.51
C THR A 153 54.77 -9.55 -5.46
N SER A 154 55.76 -10.44 -5.50
CA SER A 154 55.57 -11.90 -5.38
C SER A 154 55.86 -12.44 -3.97
N GLU A 155 56.40 -11.61 -3.08
CA GLU A 155 56.86 -12.02 -1.74
C GLU A 155 55.92 -11.56 -0.62
N ILE A 156 55.37 -12.52 0.13
CA ILE A 156 54.49 -12.29 1.27
C ILE A 156 55.24 -12.63 2.56
N ALA A 157 55.39 -11.65 3.44
CA ALA A 157 56.11 -11.84 4.70
C ALA A 157 55.29 -12.62 5.73
N LYS A 158 54.02 -12.25 5.90
CA LYS A 158 53.08 -12.95 6.78
C LYS A 158 51.64 -12.56 6.52
N VAL A 159 50.75 -13.45 6.93
CA VAL A 159 49.31 -13.20 6.99
C VAL A 159 48.89 -13.19 8.46
N ILE A 160 48.20 -12.15 8.91
CA ILE A 160 47.69 -12.05 10.27
C ILE A 160 46.17 -12.07 10.21
N VAL A 161 45.55 -13.03 10.90
CA VAL A 161 44.09 -13.12 11.02
C VAL A 161 43.70 -12.70 12.43
N HIS A 162 42.97 -11.59 12.52
CA HIS A 162 42.30 -11.16 13.74
C HIS A 162 40.92 -11.82 13.78
N TRP A 163 40.80 -12.89 14.56
CA TRP A 163 39.56 -13.67 14.67
C TRP A 163 38.47 -12.89 15.44
N PRO A 164 37.19 -13.04 15.08
CA PRO A 164 36.09 -12.43 15.83
C PRO A 164 36.09 -12.87 17.30
N GLY A 165 36.24 -11.92 18.22
CA GLY A 165 36.21 -12.20 19.66
C GLY A 165 37.40 -13.02 20.20
N GLY A 166 38.47 -13.20 19.41
CA GLY A 166 39.67 -13.93 19.79
C GLY A 166 40.95 -13.17 19.52
N GLU A 167 42.09 -13.77 19.88
CA GLU A 167 43.42 -13.22 19.63
C GLU A 167 43.81 -13.26 18.15
N ALA A 168 44.76 -12.40 17.79
CA ALA A 168 45.35 -12.42 16.45
C ALA A 168 46.24 -13.65 16.27
N GLU A 169 46.13 -14.30 15.12
CA GLU A 169 46.94 -15.45 14.75
C GLU A 169 47.78 -15.12 13.52
N THR A 170 49.07 -15.45 13.57
CA THR A 170 49.98 -15.24 12.45
C THR A 170 50.19 -16.55 11.70
N PHE A 171 50.03 -16.46 10.38
CA PHE A 171 50.22 -17.53 9.43
C PHE A 171 51.44 -17.23 8.54
N SER A 172 52.21 -18.27 8.26
CA SER A 172 53.40 -18.23 7.40
C SER A 172 53.27 -19.22 6.24
N GLY A 173 54.10 -19.07 5.21
CA GLY A 173 54.12 -19.99 4.06
C GLY A 173 53.16 -19.64 2.91
N ALA A 174 52.58 -18.43 2.91
CA ALA A 174 51.84 -17.93 1.75
C ALA A 174 52.82 -17.57 0.62
N ALA A 175 52.60 -18.11 -0.57
CA ALA A 175 53.20 -17.62 -1.81
C ALA A 175 52.18 -16.79 -2.61
N ALA A 176 52.68 -15.85 -3.41
CA ALA A 176 51.90 -15.19 -4.44
C ALA A 176 51.30 -16.21 -5.41
N ASP A 177 50.17 -15.82 -6.01
CA ASP A 177 49.37 -16.61 -6.95
C ASP A 177 48.85 -17.92 -6.35
N GLY A 178 48.71 -17.93 -5.02
CA GLY A 178 48.30 -19.08 -4.24
C GLY A 178 46.91 -18.95 -3.63
N TRP A 179 46.27 -20.10 -3.46
CA TRP A 179 45.01 -20.25 -2.75
C TRP A 179 45.25 -21.06 -1.49
N TYR A 180 44.75 -20.57 -0.35
CA TYR A 180 44.97 -21.22 0.92
C TYR A 180 43.72 -21.25 1.79
N HIS A 181 43.65 -22.30 2.59
CA HIS A 181 42.72 -22.45 3.69
C HIS A 181 43.43 -22.15 5.01
N ALA A 182 42.93 -21.16 5.75
CA ALA A 182 43.43 -20.77 7.07
C ALA A 182 42.43 -21.21 8.12
N VAL A 183 42.82 -22.23 8.89
CA VAL A 183 41.99 -22.80 9.96
C VAL A 183 42.46 -22.22 11.30
N GLN A 184 41.53 -21.72 12.10
CA GLN A 184 41.86 -21.11 13.38
C GLN A 184 42.61 -22.09 14.31
N GLY A 185 43.73 -21.63 14.86
CA GLY A 185 44.55 -22.35 15.83
C GLY A 185 45.57 -23.32 15.23
N THR A 186 45.75 -23.35 13.90
CA THR A 186 46.77 -24.18 13.25
C THR A 186 48.09 -23.44 13.03
N GLY A 187 48.07 -22.11 12.92
CA GLY A 187 49.23 -21.28 12.54
C GLY A 187 49.81 -21.55 11.15
N GLN A 188 49.18 -22.45 10.36
CA GLN A 188 49.66 -22.89 9.05
C GLN A 188 48.58 -22.76 7.99
N LEU A 189 48.99 -22.28 6.81
CA LEU A 189 48.12 -22.21 5.63
C LEU A 189 48.14 -23.53 4.89
N GLU A 190 46.98 -24.11 4.68
CA GLU A 190 46.81 -25.32 3.87
C GLU A 190 46.61 -24.89 2.40
N PRO A 191 47.50 -25.27 1.46
CA PRO A 191 47.32 -24.96 0.05
C PRO A 191 46.04 -25.60 -0.48
N TRP A 192 45.29 -24.86 -1.29
CA TRP A 192 44.11 -25.34 -1.99
C TRP A 192 44.36 -25.26 -3.50
N GLN A 193 43.96 -26.29 -4.23
CA GLN A 193 44.10 -26.32 -5.68
C GLN A 193 42.73 -26.10 -6.34
N PRO A 194 42.57 -25.08 -7.20
CA PRO A 194 41.33 -24.90 -7.93
C PRO A 194 41.09 -26.07 -8.89
N PRO A 195 39.82 -26.49 -9.06
CA PRO A 195 39.48 -27.50 -10.05
C PRO A 195 39.79 -26.96 -11.45
N GLN A 196 40.41 -27.79 -12.30
CA GLN A 196 40.59 -27.48 -13.72
C GLN A 196 39.21 -27.39 -14.40
N ARG A 197 38.96 -26.26 -15.08
CA ARG A 197 37.71 -26.02 -15.82
C ARG A 197 38.02 -25.78 -17.29
N GLU A 198 37.65 -26.73 -18.15
CA GLU A 198 37.71 -26.57 -19.61
C GLU A 198 36.37 -26.07 -20.15
N PHE A 199 36.02 -24.80 -19.93
CA PHE A 199 34.89 -24.21 -20.66
C PHE A 199 35.25 -22.82 -21.17
N ARG A 200 34.91 -22.54 -22.43
CA ARG A 200 35.13 -21.24 -23.08
C ARG A 200 33.79 -20.56 -23.27
N LEU A 201 33.57 -19.43 -22.59
CA LEU A 201 32.41 -18.59 -22.88
C LEU A 201 32.63 -17.89 -24.22
N VAL A 202 31.69 -18.07 -25.14
CA VAL A 202 31.69 -17.37 -26.42
C VAL A 202 30.74 -16.18 -26.29
N ALA A 203 31.27 -14.98 -26.53
CA ALA A 203 30.43 -13.79 -26.59
C ALA A 203 29.38 -13.95 -27.70
N GLY A 204 28.12 -13.70 -27.37
CA GLY A 204 27.01 -13.81 -28.30
C GLY A 204 25.82 -12.98 -27.83
N PRO A 205 24.82 -12.74 -28.71
CA PRO A 205 23.59 -12.09 -28.30
C PRO A 205 22.92 -12.91 -27.19
N PRO A 206 22.25 -12.26 -26.22
CA PRO A 206 21.55 -12.98 -25.17
C PRO A 206 20.51 -13.91 -25.80
N GLN A 207 20.62 -15.21 -25.52
CA GLN A 207 19.57 -16.15 -25.86
C GLN A 207 18.41 -15.92 -24.89
N LEU A 208 17.34 -15.32 -25.38
CA LEU A 208 16.10 -15.23 -24.60
C LEU A 208 15.64 -16.67 -24.34
N PRO A 209 15.37 -17.04 -23.07
CA PRO A 209 14.77 -18.33 -22.79
C PRO A 209 13.51 -18.46 -23.65
N LYS A 210 13.33 -19.58 -24.35
CA LYS A 210 12.02 -19.89 -24.92
C LYS A 210 11.05 -19.84 -23.74
N SER A 211 10.01 -19.00 -23.84
CA SER A 211 8.95 -18.94 -22.83
C SER A 211 8.57 -20.38 -22.51
N ALA A 212 8.64 -20.78 -21.24
CA ALA A 212 8.53 -22.18 -20.82
C ALA A 212 7.15 -22.80 -21.13
N GLY A 213 6.26 -22.09 -21.84
CA GLY A 213 4.97 -22.56 -22.34
C GLY A 213 3.93 -22.81 -21.27
N LYS A 214 4.33 -22.88 -19.99
CA LYS A 214 3.49 -23.23 -18.84
C LYS A 214 3.65 -22.17 -17.75
N LEU A 215 2.80 -21.16 -17.77
CA LEU A 215 2.65 -20.21 -16.67
C LEU A 215 1.71 -20.79 -15.61
N ARG A 216 2.22 -21.78 -14.86
CA ARG A 216 1.50 -22.49 -13.79
C ARG A 216 2.05 -22.05 -12.42
N SER A 217 1.16 -21.68 -11.51
CA SER A 217 1.49 -21.28 -10.14
C SER A 217 0.68 -22.10 -9.13
N VAL A 218 1.35 -22.96 -8.37
CA VAL A 218 0.75 -23.61 -7.19
C VAL A 218 0.84 -22.65 -6.01
N LEU A 219 -0.28 -22.41 -5.35
CA LEU A 219 -0.33 -21.49 -4.23
C LEU A 219 0.04 -22.20 -2.93
N ALA A 220 1.12 -21.74 -2.30
CA ALA A 220 1.56 -22.22 -0.99
C ALA A 220 0.49 -22.08 0.10
N TYR A 221 -0.35 -21.05 -0.03
CA TYR A 221 -1.43 -20.70 0.89
C TYR A 221 -2.68 -20.33 0.07
N PRO A 222 -3.45 -21.33 -0.36
CA PRO A 222 -4.58 -21.12 -1.26
C PRO A 222 -5.71 -20.38 -0.52
N PRO A 223 -6.07 -19.14 -0.93
CA PRO A 223 -7.22 -18.46 -0.34
C PRO A 223 -8.53 -19.03 -0.91
N PRO A 224 -9.63 -19.03 -0.15
CA PRO A 224 -10.98 -19.22 -0.70
C PRO A 224 -11.23 -18.24 -1.86
N LEU A 225 -11.85 -18.71 -2.94
CA LEU A 225 -12.26 -17.83 -4.03
C LEU A 225 -13.55 -17.08 -3.64
N PRO A 226 -13.65 -15.75 -3.85
CA PRO A 226 -14.92 -15.03 -3.70
C PRO A 226 -16.03 -15.66 -4.55
N ARG A 227 -17.28 -15.59 -4.10
CA ARG A 227 -18.42 -16.06 -4.90
C ARG A 227 -18.48 -15.30 -6.22
N LEU A 228 -18.45 -16.03 -7.32
CA LEU A 228 -18.57 -15.53 -8.68
C LEU A 228 -20.00 -15.79 -9.15
N ARG A 229 -20.72 -14.73 -9.53
CA ARG A 229 -22.07 -14.81 -10.12
C ARG A 229 -21.98 -14.69 -11.64
N TYR A 230 -22.50 -15.66 -12.37
CA TYR A 230 -22.42 -15.72 -13.83
C TYR A 230 -23.74 -16.23 -14.42
N GLU A 231 -23.96 -16.01 -15.71
CA GLU A 231 -25.16 -16.50 -16.40
C GLU A 231 -24.83 -17.83 -17.09
N SER A 232 -25.61 -18.89 -16.84
CA SER A 232 -25.47 -20.14 -17.59
C SER A 232 -25.86 -19.95 -19.06
N LEU A 233 -25.50 -20.90 -19.92
CA LEU A 233 -25.81 -20.78 -21.36
C LEU A 233 -27.31 -20.89 -21.69
N ASP A 234 -28.14 -21.30 -20.73
CA ASP A 234 -29.60 -21.30 -20.79
C ASP A 234 -30.26 -20.08 -20.12
N GLY A 235 -29.46 -19.11 -19.67
CA GLY A 235 -29.94 -17.82 -19.16
C GLY A 235 -30.29 -17.81 -17.66
N GLN A 236 -29.83 -18.79 -16.88
CA GLN A 236 -30.04 -18.82 -15.43
C GLN A 236 -28.88 -18.18 -14.70
N GLU A 237 -29.18 -17.43 -13.63
CA GLU A 237 -28.14 -16.91 -12.75
C GLU A 237 -27.56 -18.05 -11.90
N MET A 238 -26.25 -18.23 -12.01
CA MET A 238 -25.49 -19.26 -11.32
C MET A 238 -24.44 -18.63 -10.42
N SER A 239 -24.04 -19.36 -9.37
CA SER A 239 -22.93 -18.95 -8.51
C SER A 239 -21.94 -20.08 -8.29
N VAL A 240 -20.65 -19.73 -8.26
CA VAL A 240 -19.55 -20.65 -7.96
C VAL A 240 -18.61 -20.03 -6.93
N GLY A 241 -18.17 -20.85 -5.99
CA GLY A 241 -17.37 -20.47 -4.83
C GLY A 241 -17.72 -21.35 -3.63
N GLY A 242 -16.95 -21.23 -2.55
CA GLY A 242 -17.18 -21.99 -1.31
C GLY A 242 -17.00 -23.51 -1.46
N ARG A 243 -17.44 -24.25 -0.44
CA ARG A 243 -17.25 -25.70 -0.32
C ARG A 243 -18.08 -26.48 -1.33
N ARG A 244 -17.49 -27.55 -1.88
CA ARG A 244 -18.04 -28.41 -2.94
C ARG A 244 -17.73 -29.88 -2.66
N GLU A 245 -18.46 -30.78 -3.30
CA GLU A 245 -18.18 -32.23 -3.22
C GLU A 245 -16.86 -32.61 -3.90
N ARG A 246 -16.49 -31.87 -4.94
CA ARG A 246 -15.40 -32.17 -5.87
C ARG A 246 -14.56 -30.92 -6.15
N PRO A 247 -13.24 -31.07 -6.39
CA PRO A 247 -12.42 -30.02 -6.95
C PRO A 247 -13.02 -29.49 -8.26
N LEU A 248 -12.73 -28.23 -8.59
CA LEU A 248 -13.28 -27.56 -9.76
C LEU A 248 -12.19 -26.86 -10.57
N LEU A 249 -12.18 -27.07 -11.88
CA LEU A 249 -11.44 -26.23 -12.81
C LEU A 249 -12.38 -25.18 -13.42
N ILE A 250 -12.12 -23.91 -13.17
CA ILE A 250 -12.75 -22.79 -13.87
C ILE A 250 -11.83 -22.37 -15.02
N SER A 251 -12.33 -22.40 -16.26
CA SER A 251 -11.59 -22.01 -17.47
C SER A 251 -12.19 -20.75 -18.07
N LEU A 252 -11.45 -19.63 -18.05
CA LEU A 252 -11.81 -18.40 -18.77
C LEU A 252 -11.36 -18.52 -20.23
N TRP A 253 -12.30 -18.38 -21.16
CA TRP A 253 -12.02 -18.56 -22.58
C TRP A 253 -12.73 -17.51 -23.44
N ALA A 254 -12.12 -17.20 -24.60
CA ALA A 254 -12.68 -16.32 -25.62
C ALA A 254 -12.68 -17.04 -26.98
N SER A 255 -13.58 -16.67 -27.87
CA SER A 255 -13.74 -17.33 -29.18
C SER A 255 -12.58 -17.07 -30.15
N ASP A 256 -11.91 -15.93 -30.01
CA ASP A 256 -10.72 -15.54 -30.77
C ASP A 256 -9.40 -16.11 -30.21
N CYS A 257 -9.45 -16.73 -29.03
CA CYS A 257 -8.30 -17.30 -28.35
C CYS A 257 -8.01 -18.74 -28.80
N LYS A 258 -7.10 -18.91 -29.77
CA LYS A 258 -6.69 -20.24 -30.29
C LYS A 258 -6.22 -21.22 -29.20
N ALA A 259 -5.49 -20.73 -28.19
CA ALA A 259 -5.02 -21.55 -27.08
C ALA A 259 -6.18 -22.05 -26.20
N CYS A 260 -7.19 -21.21 -25.99
CA CYS A 260 -8.40 -21.56 -25.25
C CYS A 260 -9.19 -22.65 -25.97
N LEU A 261 -9.37 -22.52 -27.29
CA LEU A 261 -10.08 -23.54 -28.09
C LEU A 261 -9.35 -24.88 -28.10
N ALA A 262 -8.02 -24.87 -28.05
CA ALA A 262 -7.21 -26.08 -27.94
C ALA A 262 -7.32 -26.72 -26.54
N GLU A 263 -7.32 -25.92 -25.47
CA GLU A 263 -7.54 -26.39 -24.09
C GLU A 263 -8.93 -27.04 -23.96
N LEU A 264 -9.99 -26.37 -24.41
CA LEU A 264 -11.37 -26.90 -24.35
C LEU A 264 -11.52 -28.24 -25.10
N ALA A 265 -10.87 -28.38 -26.27
CA ALA A 265 -10.88 -29.62 -27.03
C ALA A 265 -10.16 -30.76 -26.30
N GLU A 266 -9.02 -30.47 -25.65
CA GLU A 266 -8.25 -31.45 -24.88
C GLU A 266 -9.03 -31.91 -23.65
N LEU A 267 -9.68 -30.98 -22.93
CA LEU A 267 -10.57 -31.28 -21.80
C LEU A 267 -11.75 -32.15 -22.24
N GLY A 268 -12.36 -31.85 -23.40
CA GLY A 268 -13.43 -32.65 -23.99
C GLY A 268 -13.01 -34.09 -24.32
N GLN A 269 -11.82 -34.26 -24.91
CA GLN A 269 -11.24 -35.57 -25.21
C GLN A 269 -10.94 -36.39 -23.95
N ALA A 270 -10.51 -35.74 -22.87
CA ALA A 270 -10.13 -36.37 -21.61
C ALA A 270 -11.27 -36.52 -20.58
N ARG A 271 -12.54 -36.26 -20.97
CA ARG A 271 -13.69 -36.23 -20.05
C ARG A 271 -13.81 -37.45 -19.12
N ALA A 272 -13.45 -38.65 -19.59
CA ALA A 272 -13.55 -39.88 -18.81
C ALA A 272 -12.52 -39.88 -17.66
N SER A 273 -11.26 -39.58 -17.98
CA SER A 273 -10.17 -39.51 -17.01
C SER A 273 -10.36 -38.38 -16.00
N LEU A 274 -10.85 -37.22 -16.44
CA LEU A 274 -11.13 -36.09 -15.53
C LEU A 274 -12.28 -36.42 -14.56
N LYS A 275 -13.33 -37.10 -15.04
CA LYS A 275 -14.45 -37.57 -14.20
C LYS A 275 -14.02 -38.65 -13.22
N GLU A 276 -13.14 -39.56 -13.62
CA GLU A 276 -12.56 -40.60 -12.76
C GLU A 276 -11.68 -40.00 -11.67
N ALA A 277 -10.91 -38.96 -12.00
CA ALA A 277 -10.14 -38.17 -11.03
C ALA A 277 -11.03 -37.29 -10.11
N GLY A 278 -12.35 -37.28 -10.34
CA GLY A 278 -13.29 -36.52 -9.51
C GLY A 278 -13.25 -35.01 -9.73
N LEU A 279 -12.77 -34.52 -10.87
CA LEU A 279 -12.71 -33.09 -11.20
C LEU A 279 -13.98 -32.63 -11.92
N ASP A 280 -14.61 -31.57 -11.41
CA ASP A 280 -15.65 -30.84 -12.13
C ASP A 280 -15.04 -29.75 -13.02
N LEU A 281 -15.71 -29.43 -14.13
CA LEU A 281 -15.27 -28.42 -15.09
C LEU A 281 -16.32 -27.31 -15.23
N LEU A 282 -15.87 -26.07 -15.26
CA LEU A 282 -16.68 -24.89 -15.58
C LEU A 282 -15.98 -24.04 -16.66
N ALA A 283 -16.58 -23.89 -17.83
CA ALA A 283 -16.09 -23.01 -18.88
C ALA A 283 -16.86 -21.69 -18.89
N LEU A 284 -16.18 -20.57 -18.61
CA LEU A 284 -16.76 -19.23 -18.64
C LEU A 284 -16.28 -18.47 -19.87
N CYS A 285 -17.21 -18.16 -20.77
CA CYS A 285 -16.94 -17.37 -21.96
C CYS A 285 -16.83 -15.89 -21.56
N VAL A 286 -15.74 -15.23 -21.95
CA VAL A 286 -15.50 -13.79 -21.67
C VAL A 286 -15.75 -12.89 -22.88
N ASP A 287 -16.32 -13.46 -23.96
CA ASP A 287 -16.67 -12.69 -25.14
C ASP A 287 -17.64 -11.55 -24.78
N GLY A 288 -17.43 -10.37 -25.38
CA GLY A 288 -18.21 -9.16 -25.14
C GLY A 288 -17.75 -8.31 -23.96
N LEU A 289 -16.74 -8.76 -23.19
CA LEU A 289 -16.18 -8.01 -22.06
C LEU A 289 -14.93 -7.20 -22.41
N ALA A 290 -14.33 -7.41 -23.58
CA ALA A 290 -13.18 -6.66 -24.06
C ALA A 290 -13.60 -5.57 -25.07
N ASP A 291 -13.15 -4.33 -24.85
CA ASP A 291 -13.49 -3.16 -25.68
C ASP A 291 -13.17 -3.33 -27.18
N ASN A 292 -12.21 -4.19 -27.52
CA ASN A 292 -11.66 -4.34 -28.87
C ASN A 292 -12.11 -5.64 -29.58
N GLN A 293 -13.12 -6.35 -29.07
CA GLN A 293 -13.52 -7.62 -29.68
C GLN A 293 -14.46 -7.40 -30.88
N GLU A 294 -14.04 -7.82 -32.08
CA GLU A 294 -14.79 -7.57 -33.31
C GLU A 294 -16.11 -8.35 -33.42
N LYS A 295 -16.14 -9.60 -32.91
CA LYS A 295 -17.29 -10.53 -33.05
C LYS A 295 -17.47 -11.39 -31.80
N PRO A 296 -18.01 -10.81 -30.70
CA PRO A 296 -18.31 -11.57 -29.50
C PRO A 296 -19.42 -12.61 -29.75
N LEU A 297 -19.28 -13.79 -29.14
CA LEU A 297 -20.36 -14.78 -29.11
C LEU A 297 -21.44 -14.43 -28.08
N ASP A 298 -22.69 -14.74 -28.41
CA ASP A 298 -23.77 -14.87 -27.44
C ASP A 298 -23.76 -16.26 -26.78
N ALA A 299 -24.65 -16.49 -25.80
CA ALA A 299 -24.74 -17.77 -25.09
C ALA A 299 -24.99 -18.97 -26.03
N SER A 300 -25.78 -18.78 -27.10
CA SER A 300 -26.06 -19.82 -28.09
C SER A 300 -24.81 -20.17 -28.91
N GLY A 301 -24.09 -19.16 -29.38
CA GLY A 301 -22.83 -19.33 -30.11
C GLY A 301 -21.77 -20.00 -29.24
N ALA A 302 -21.67 -19.60 -27.97
CA ALA A 302 -20.78 -20.23 -27.00
C ALA A 302 -21.12 -21.72 -26.78
N ALA A 303 -22.42 -22.06 -26.65
CA ALA A 303 -22.89 -23.44 -26.51
C ALA A 303 -22.54 -24.31 -27.73
N GLN A 304 -22.76 -23.79 -28.94
CA GLN A 304 -22.42 -24.48 -30.18
C GLN A 304 -20.92 -24.74 -30.29
N LEU A 305 -20.11 -23.76 -29.94
CA LEU A 305 -18.65 -23.88 -30.00
C LEU A 305 -18.13 -24.90 -28.99
N LEU A 306 -18.60 -24.86 -27.74
CA LEU A 306 -18.25 -25.86 -26.71
C LEU A 306 -18.65 -27.28 -27.14
N THR A 307 -19.85 -27.44 -27.71
CA THR A 307 -20.32 -28.71 -28.28
C THR A 307 -19.38 -29.20 -29.39
N SER A 308 -18.94 -28.30 -30.28
CA SER A 308 -17.99 -28.63 -31.36
C SER A 308 -16.61 -29.08 -30.85
N LYS A 309 -16.23 -28.67 -29.63
CA LYS A 309 -14.99 -29.10 -28.96
C LYS A 309 -15.16 -30.37 -28.13
N GLY A 310 -16.39 -30.90 -28.02
CA GLY A 310 -16.70 -32.05 -27.19
C GLY A 310 -16.57 -31.75 -25.68
N PHE A 311 -16.60 -30.48 -25.28
CA PHE A 311 -16.51 -30.09 -23.88
C PHE A 311 -17.73 -30.60 -23.12
N ALA A 312 -17.51 -31.23 -21.98
CA ALA A 312 -18.54 -31.85 -21.15
C ALA A 312 -18.37 -31.41 -19.69
N GLY A 313 -18.85 -30.21 -19.39
CA GLY A 313 -18.83 -29.59 -18.07
C GLY A 313 -19.91 -28.51 -17.96
N ALA A 314 -19.98 -27.84 -16.82
CA ALA A 314 -20.80 -26.64 -16.69
C ALA A 314 -20.25 -25.52 -17.58
N ALA A 315 -21.12 -24.64 -18.05
CA ALA A 315 -20.69 -23.52 -18.88
C ALA A 315 -21.61 -22.31 -18.69
N GLY A 316 -21.06 -21.12 -18.96
CA GLY A 316 -21.79 -19.87 -18.87
C GLY A 316 -21.05 -18.70 -19.49
N MET A 317 -21.72 -17.55 -19.52
CA MET A 317 -21.16 -16.25 -19.88
C MET A 317 -20.64 -15.57 -18.61
N ALA A 318 -19.38 -15.15 -18.62
CA ALA A 318 -18.83 -14.28 -17.59
C ALA A 318 -19.39 -12.86 -17.74
N ASN A 319 -19.35 -12.10 -16.66
CA ASN A 319 -19.64 -10.67 -16.64
C ASN A 319 -18.44 -9.91 -16.05
N VAL A 320 -18.53 -8.57 -16.00
CA VAL A 320 -17.46 -7.71 -15.45
C VAL A 320 -17.15 -8.07 -13.98
N GLU A 321 -18.18 -8.35 -13.17
CA GLU A 321 -18.02 -8.74 -11.77
C GLU A 321 -17.17 -10.01 -11.59
N VAL A 322 -17.38 -11.02 -12.44
CA VAL A 322 -16.56 -12.25 -12.43
C VAL A 322 -15.09 -11.92 -12.69
N LEU A 323 -14.80 -11.10 -13.70
CA LEU A 323 -13.44 -10.72 -14.06
C LEU A 323 -12.79 -9.89 -12.96
N ASP A 324 -13.51 -8.93 -12.39
CA ASP A 324 -13.03 -8.07 -11.32
C ASP A 324 -12.71 -8.88 -10.07
N LYS A 325 -13.59 -9.76 -9.62
CA LYS A 325 -13.34 -10.60 -8.43
C LYS A 325 -12.16 -11.54 -8.62
N ILE A 326 -12.00 -12.12 -9.81
CA ILE A 326 -10.81 -12.93 -10.14
C ILE A 326 -9.56 -12.05 -10.13
N TYR A 327 -9.59 -10.89 -10.77
CA TYR A 327 -8.47 -9.95 -10.78
C TYR A 327 -8.07 -9.51 -9.37
N LEU A 328 -9.01 -9.06 -8.54
CA LEU A 328 -8.76 -8.63 -7.16
C LEU A 328 -8.17 -9.77 -6.33
N THR A 329 -8.64 -11.00 -6.53
CA THR A 329 -8.05 -12.18 -5.90
C THR A 329 -6.60 -12.39 -6.33
N LEU A 330 -6.33 -12.36 -7.64
CA LEU A 330 -4.98 -12.56 -8.17
C LEU A 330 -4.04 -11.41 -7.79
N ASP A 331 -4.51 -10.17 -7.73
CA ASP A 331 -3.69 -9.04 -7.30
C ASP A 331 -3.41 -9.06 -5.80
N ALA A 332 -4.37 -9.49 -4.97
CA ALA A 332 -4.13 -9.75 -3.55
C ALA A 332 -3.03 -10.80 -3.33
N ILE A 333 -2.89 -11.78 -4.23
CA ILE A 333 -1.85 -12.82 -4.17
C ILE A 333 -0.51 -12.31 -4.73
N TYR A 334 -0.50 -11.80 -5.97
CA TYR A 334 0.74 -11.50 -6.70
C TYR A 334 1.24 -10.07 -6.50
N VAL A 335 0.33 -9.13 -6.21
CA VAL A 335 0.60 -7.69 -6.09
C VAL A 335 1.35 -7.16 -7.30
N ARG A 336 0.77 -7.38 -8.50
CA ARG A 336 1.43 -7.04 -9.78
C ARG A 336 0.57 -6.14 -10.67
N ASP A 337 -0.71 -5.97 -10.35
CA ASP A 337 -1.66 -5.21 -11.16
C ASP A 337 -1.67 -5.69 -12.62
N ILE A 338 -1.88 -7.00 -12.81
CA ILE A 338 -1.97 -7.62 -14.14
C ILE A 338 -3.34 -8.28 -14.23
N PRO A 339 -4.26 -7.78 -15.09
CA PRO A 339 -5.55 -8.40 -15.30
C PRO A 339 -5.40 -9.83 -15.86
N PRO A 340 -6.36 -10.72 -15.57
CA PRO A 340 -6.36 -12.07 -16.14
C PRO A 340 -6.45 -11.99 -17.67
N SER A 341 -5.59 -12.72 -18.37
CA SER A 341 -5.61 -12.85 -19.84
C SER A 341 -6.18 -14.19 -20.24
N THR A 342 -6.80 -14.31 -21.41
CA THR A 342 -7.22 -15.61 -21.94
C THR A 342 -6.06 -16.32 -22.66
N PRO A 343 -5.83 -17.64 -22.42
CA PRO A 343 -6.50 -18.48 -21.43
C PRO A 343 -5.99 -18.21 -20.00
N THR A 344 -6.92 -18.18 -19.05
CA THR A 344 -6.61 -18.30 -17.62
C THR A 344 -7.55 -19.32 -17.00
N SER A 345 -6.97 -20.30 -16.29
CA SER A 345 -7.73 -21.36 -15.64
C SER A 345 -7.36 -21.41 -14.14
N LEU A 346 -8.34 -21.70 -13.30
CA LEU A 346 -8.24 -21.69 -11.84
C LEU A 346 -8.66 -23.06 -11.32
N LEU A 347 -7.76 -23.77 -10.64
CA LEU A 347 -8.07 -25.02 -9.96
C LEU A 347 -8.41 -24.75 -8.50
N LEU A 348 -9.64 -25.09 -8.11
CA LEU A 348 -10.14 -25.00 -6.75
C LEU A 348 -10.16 -26.37 -6.10
N ASP A 349 -9.84 -26.43 -4.82
CA ASP A 349 -10.05 -27.63 -4.00
C ASP A 349 -11.52 -27.80 -3.56
N ARG A 350 -11.81 -28.87 -2.82
CA ARG A 350 -13.16 -29.17 -2.31
C ARG A 350 -13.68 -28.15 -1.29
N ASP A 351 -12.80 -27.38 -0.66
CA ASP A 351 -13.18 -26.30 0.25
C ASP A 351 -13.34 -24.96 -0.48
N GLY A 352 -13.21 -24.95 -1.82
CA GLY A 352 -13.36 -23.76 -2.66
C GLY A 352 -12.12 -22.86 -2.67
N ARG A 353 -10.97 -23.35 -2.21
CA ARG A 353 -9.73 -22.60 -2.17
C ARG A 353 -8.97 -22.70 -3.49
N LEU A 354 -8.43 -21.57 -3.93
CA LEU A 354 -7.66 -21.46 -5.15
C LEU A 354 -6.29 -22.11 -4.99
N ALA A 355 -6.14 -23.35 -5.47
CA ALA A 355 -4.93 -24.14 -5.31
C ALA A 355 -3.90 -23.86 -6.41
N VAL A 356 -4.33 -23.75 -7.66
CA VAL A 356 -3.44 -23.55 -8.81
C VAL A 356 -4.01 -22.51 -9.77
N VAL A 357 -3.15 -21.61 -10.25
CA VAL A 357 -3.47 -20.62 -11.29
C VAL A 357 -2.67 -20.97 -12.54
N TYR A 358 -3.37 -21.18 -13.65
CA TYR A 358 -2.79 -21.36 -14.98
C TYR A 358 -3.03 -20.09 -15.79
N ARG A 359 -1.98 -19.36 -16.17
CA ARG A 359 -2.05 -18.15 -17.03
C ARG A 359 -1.69 -18.45 -18.49
N SER A 360 -1.74 -19.72 -18.83
CA SER A 360 -1.52 -20.27 -20.17
C SER A 360 -2.25 -21.60 -20.24
N ARG A 361 -2.34 -22.18 -21.45
CA ARG A 361 -2.91 -23.51 -21.64
C ARG A 361 -2.30 -24.53 -20.67
N VAL A 362 -3.14 -25.31 -20.00
CA VAL A 362 -2.76 -26.47 -19.19
C VAL A 362 -3.08 -27.76 -19.93
N GLY A 363 -2.11 -28.69 -19.97
CA GLY A 363 -2.33 -30.03 -20.53
C GLY A 363 -2.98 -30.97 -19.52
N VAL A 364 -3.75 -31.94 -20.00
CA VAL A 364 -4.54 -32.85 -19.14
C VAL A 364 -3.67 -33.65 -18.17
N GLU A 365 -2.49 -34.11 -18.60
CA GLU A 365 -1.56 -34.84 -17.74
C GLU A 365 -1.14 -34.01 -16.51
N GLN A 366 -0.80 -32.74 -16.74
CA GLN A 366 -0.45 -31.83 -15.64
C GLN A 366 -1.65 -31.55 -14.75
N LEU A 367 -2.83 -31.33 -15.33
CA LEU A 367 -4.06 -31.09 -14.58
C LEU A 367 -4.40 -32.27 -13.66
N LEU A 368 -4.28 -33.51 -14.16
CA LEU A 368 -4.50 -34.72 -13.35
C LEU A 368 -3.50 -34.85 -12.20
N ALA A 369 -2.22 -34.53 -12.45
CA ALA A 369 -1.21 -34.49 -11.40
C ALA A 369 -1.55 -33.44 -10.32
N ASP A 370 -2.06 -32.28 -10.74
CA ASP A 370 -2.43 -31.20 -9.83
C ASP A 370 -3.68 -31.54 -9.02
N VAL A 371 -4.64 -32.26 -9.59
CA VAL A 371 -5.80 -32.78 -8.86
C VAL A 371 -5.37 -33.84 -7.84
N ALA A 372 -4.50 -34.77 -8.22
CA ALA A 372 -3.97 -35.79 -7.31
C ALA A 372 -3.25 -35.15 -6.10
N MET A 373 -2.50 -34.06 -6.35
CA MET A 373 -1.84 -33.28 -5.31
C MET A 373 -2.81 -32.68 -4.27
N LEU A 374 -4.06 -32.36 -4.66
CA LEU A 374 -5.06 -31.82 -3.71
C LEU A 374 -5.52 -32.87 -2.68
N GLU A 375 -5.45 -34.15 -3.04
CA GLU A 375 -5.96 -35.27 -2.22
C GLU A 375 -4.89 -35.87 -1.29
N GLU A 376 -3.62 -35.44 -1.41
CA GLU A 376 -2.55 -35.88 -0.52
C GLU A 376 -2.77 -35.33 0.90
N SER A 377 -3.53 -36.07 1.70
CA SER A 377 -3.81 -35.74 3.10
C SER A 377 -2.52 -35.56 3.89
N GLY A 378 -2.29 -34.34 4.40
CA GLY A 378 -1.09 -34.01 5.16
C GLY A 378 0.10 -33.53 4.33
N ALA A 379 0.00 -33.50 3.00
CA ALA A 379 0.99 -32.82 2.17
C ALA A 379 0.93 -31.32 2.42
N ASP A 380 2.05 -30.77 2.84
CA ASP A 380 2.22 -29.34 2.98
C ASP A 380 2.26 -28.72 1.57
N ALA A 381 1.16 -28.08 1.14
CA ALA A 381 1.03 -27.45 -0.19
C ALA A 381 2.22 -26.54 -0.55
N ARG A 382 2.93 -26.03 0.47
CA ARG A 382 4.17 -25.28 0.30
C ARG A 382 5.26 -26.09 -0.41
N LEU A 383 5.39 -27.39 -0.16
CA LEU A 383 6.38 -28.26 -0.81
C LEU A 383 6.18 -28.31 -2.33
N SER A 384 4.93 -28.36 -2.78
CA SER A 384 4.58 -28.38 -4.21
C SER A 384 4.61 -26.99 -4.87
N SER A 385 4.68 -25.93 -4.06
CA SER A 385 4.70 -24.53 -4.52
C SER A 385 6.11 -24.00 -4.86
N VAL A 386 7.16 -24.63 -4.33
CA VAL A 386 8.54 -24.16 -4.48
C VAL A 386 9.29 -25.07 -5.44
N PRO A 387 10.05 -24.55 -6.42
CA PRO A 387 10.76 -25.36 -7.40
C PRO A 387 12.05 -26.00 -6.86
N LEU A 388 12.33 -25.86 -5.57
CA LEU A 388 13.58 -26.27 -4.92
C LEU A 388 13.27 -27.17 -3.73
N ALA A 389 14.02 -28.27 -3.59
CA ALA A 389 13.97 -29.12 -2.41
C ALA A 389 14.45 -28.37 -1.17
N GLY A 390 13.79 -28.59 -0.03
CA GLY A 390 14.15 -27.94 1.23
C GLY A 390 13.28 -28.38 2.41
N SER A 391 13.54 -27.79 3.57
CA SER A 391 12.78 -28.00 4.80
C SER A 391 12.25 -26.68 5.36
N TRP A 392 10.99 -26.66 5.80
CA TRP A 392 10.39 -25.48 6.42
C TRP A 392 10.80 -25.38 7.89
N MET A 393 11.52 -24.31 8.25
CA MET A 393 11.92 -24.06 9.65
C MET A 393 10.78 -23.53 10.53
N LEU A 394 9.73 -22.97 9.92
CA LEU A 394 8.53 -22.49 10.61
C LEU A 394 7.36 -23.42 10.30
N SER A 395 6.79 -24.01 11.35
CA SER A 395 5.71 -24.99 11.22
C SER A 395 4.46 -24.39 10.59
N ARG A 396 4.17 -23.09 10.79
CA ARG A 396 2.98 -22.41 10.25
C ARG A 396 3.24 -20.92 10.03
N TYR A 397 3.04 -20.44 8.80
CA TYR A 397 3.02 -19.02 8.47
C TYR A 397 1.57 -18.54 8.20
N ARG A 398 1.34 -17.23 8.37
CA ARG A 398 0.04 -16.53 8.39
C ARG A 398 -0.78 -16.80 7.11
N GLN A 399 -1.82 -17.64 7.21
CA GLN A 399 -2.79 -17.84 6.11
C GLN A 399 -3.69 -16.61 5.90
N ASP A 400 -3.84 -15.77 6.93
CA ASP A 400 -4.93 -14.78 6.99
C ASP A 400 -4.66 -13.51 6.16
N SER A 401 -3.42 -13.28 5.69
CA SER A 401 -3.11 -12.03 4.97
C SER A 401 -3.75 -11.95 3.60
N HIS A 402 -4.02 -13.08 2.92
CA HIS A 402 -4.68 -13.03 1.61
C HIS A 402 -6.17 -12.72 1.75
N MET A 403 -6.88 -13.37 2.68
CA MET A 403 -8.32 -13.16 2.84
C MET A 403 -8.65 -11.71 3.20
N SER A 404 -7.97 -11.12 4.19
CA SER A 404 -8.20 -9.72 4.56
C SER A 404 -7.88 -8.76 3.41
N ARG A 405 -6.86 -9.06 2.59
CA ARG A 405 -6.53 -8.24 1.41
C ARG A 405 -7.56 -8.37 0.30
N ILE A 406 -8.09 -9.57 0.06
CA ILE A 406 -9.17 -9.81 -0.90
C ILE A 406 -10.44 -9.07 -0.46
N ALA A 407 -10.84 -9.22 0.81
CA ALA A 407 -12.00 -8.54 1.37
C ALA A 407 -11.87 -7.01 1.28
N TYR A 408 -10.71 -6.46 1.67
CA TYR A 408 -10.44 -5.04 1.52
C TYR A 408 -10.52 -4.59 0.05
N ALA A 409 -9.93 -5.36 -0.87
CA ALA A 409 -9.96 -5.05 -2.30
C ALA A 409 -11.40 -5.10 -2.88
N LEU A 410 -12.24 -6.03 -2.40
CA LEU A 410 -13.66 -6.09 -2.75
C LEU A 410 -14.40 -4.83 -2.26
N SER A 411 -14.22 -4.45 -0.99
CA SER A 411 -14.81 -3.24 -0.39
C SER A 411 -14.41 -1.99 -1.19
N ALA A 412 -13.11 -1.83 -1.46
CA ALA A 412 -12.57 -0.69 -2.19
C ALA A 412 -13.07 -0.56 -3.65
N GLN A 413 -13.59 -1.64 -4.25
CA GLN A 413 -14.18 -1.64 -5.58
C GLN A 413 -15.72 -1.58 -5.56
N GLY A 414 -16.33 -1.34 -4.39
CA GLY A 414 -17.78 -1.22 -4.23
C GLY A 414 -18.50 -2.56 -4.05
N TYR A 415 -17.79 -3.68 -3.90
CA TYR A 415 -18.35 -5.00 -3.57
C TYR A 415 -18.46 -5.20 -2.06
N GLU A 416 -19.07 -4.24 -1.36
CA GLU A 416 -19.17 -4.19 0.10
C GLU A 416 -19.84 -5.44 0.70
N ALA A 417 -21.01 -5.82 0.18
CA ALA A 417 -21.73 -7.00 0.66
C ALA A 417 -20.93 -8.29 0.43
N ASP A 418 -20.23 -8.41 -0.69
CA ASP A 418 -19.40 -9.58 -1.00
C ASP A 418 -18.13 -9.62 -0.15
N SER A 419 -17.58 -8.46 0.25
CA SER A 419 -16.44 -8.39 1.18
C SER A 419 -16.77 -9.00 2.54
N VAL A 420 -17.90 -8.58 3.14
CA VAL A 420 -18.37 -9.13 4.42
C VAL A 420 -18.74 -10.60 4.27
N GLY A 421 -19.54 -10.93 3.26
CA GLY A 421 -19.96 -12.31 3.01
C GLY A 421 -18.77 -13.25 2.76
N TYR A 422 -17.72 -12.77 2.08
CA TYR A 422 -16.49 -13.53 1.87
C TYR A 422 -15.77 -13.85 3.19
N LEU A 423 -15.67 -12.89 4.11
CA LEU A 423 -15.04 -13.10 5.40
C LEU A 423 -15.89 -14.02 6.30
N GLU A 424 -17.21 -13.84 6.30
CA GLU A 424 -18.16 -14.64 7.08
C GLU A 424 -18.22 -16.11 6.61
N ASP A 425 -18.33 -16.35 5.30
CA ASP A 425 -18.33 -17.69 4.69
C ASP A 425 -17.06 -18.49 5.06
N ASN A 426 -15.96 -17.77 5.33
CA ASN A 426 -14.65 -18.32 5.63
C ASN A 426 -14.24 -18.19 7.10
N LEU A 427 -15.19 -17.85 7.98
CA LEU A 427 -15.03 -17.86 9.44
C LEU A 427 -14.99 -19.30 10.01
N ASN A 428 -14.92 -20.33 9.16
CA ASN A 428 -14.87 -21.76 9.50
C ASN A 428 -13.53 -22.19 10.14
N LEU A 429 -13.21 -21.60 11.29
CA LEU A 429 -12.14 -21.96 12.18
C LEU A 429 -12.74 -22.31 13.53
N ALA A 430 -12.12 -23.24 14.25
CA ALA A 430 -12.55 -23.54 15.62
C ALA A 430 -12.34 -22.29 16.49
N THR A 431 -13.23 -22.05 17.45
CA THR A 431 -13.22 -20.84 18.28
C THR A 431 -11.98 -20.72 19.18
N ASP A 432 -11.24 -21.82 19.36
CA ASP A 432 -9.95 -21.88 20.06
C ASP A 432 -8.75 -21.52 19.15
N ASP A 433 -8.98 -21.29 17.85
CA ASP A 433 -7.95 -20.86 16.90
C ASP A 433 -7.77 -19.34 16.95
N PRO A 434 -6.57 -18.81 17.23
CA PRO A 434 -6.32 -17.36 17.22
C PRO A 434 -6.66 -16.66 15.90
N ARG A 435 -6.70 -17.41 14.79
CA ARG A 435 -7.13 -16.90 13.47
C ARG A 435 -8.62 -16.57 13.44
N TYR A 436 -9.44 -17.25 14.24
CA TYR A 436 -10.86 -16.94 14.38
C TYR A 436 -11.05 -15.51 14.90
N VAL A 437 -10.34 -15.14 15.98
CA VAL A 437 -10.35 -13.77 16.54
C VAL A 437 -9.95 -12.73 15.49
N ARG A 438 -8.88 -13.00 14.73
CA ARG A 438 -8.43 -12.08 13.66
C ARG A 438 -9.44 -11.94 12.51
N THR A 439 -10.09 -13.03 12.11
CA THR A 439 -11.15 -12.97 11.09
C THR A 439 -12.36 -12.19 11.62
N LEU A 440 -12.76 -12.37 12.89
CA LEU A 440 -13.83 -11.57 13.50
C LEU A 440 -13.52 -10.07 13.47
N ILE A 441 -12.28 -9.68 13.76
CA ILE A 441 -11.83 -8.29 13.65
C ILE A 441 -11.91 -7.79 12.21
N SER A 442 -11.52 -8.62 11.23
CA SER A 442 -11.62 -8.28 9.82
C SER A 442 -13.08 -8.07 9.38
N VAL A 443 -14.00 -8.94 9.82
CA VAL A 443 -15.44 -8.81 9.59
C VAL A 443 -15.97 -7.53 10.22
N ALA A 444 -15.62 -7.27 11.48
CA ALA A 444 -16.07 -6.10 12.23
C ALA A 444 -15.56 -4.78 11.62
N ASN A 445 -14.32 -4.76 11.12
CA ASN A 445 -13.78 -3.63 10.36
C ASN A 445 -14.58 -3.38 9.08
N ALA A 446 -14.82 -4.42 8.27
CA ALA A 446 -15.61 -4.29 7.04
C ALA A 446 -17.05 -3.83 7.30
N LEU A 447 -17.68 -4.30 8.39
CA LEU A 447 -19.00 -3.84 8.83
C LEU A 447 -18.98 -2.38 9.29
N THR A 448 -17.91 -1.95 9.96
CA THR A 448 -17.75 -0.55 10.40
C THR A 448 -17.59 0.39 9.20
N GLU A 449 -16.86 -0.03 8.16
CA GLU A 449 -16.72 0.73 6.90
C GLU A 449 -18.06 0.89 6.17
N GLN A 450 -19.02 -0.01 6.39
CA GLN A 450 -20.36 0.00 5.80
C GLN A 450 -21.42 0.63 6.70
N ASP A 451 -21.01 1.36 7.76
CA ASP A 451 -21.90 1.96 8.77
C ASP A 451 -22.84 0.96 9.48
N ARG A 452 -22.56 -0.35 9.39
CA ARG A 452 -23.30 -1.42 10.07
C ARG A 452 -22.79 -1.60 11.50
N TYR A 453 -22.87 -0.53 12.28
CA TYR A 453 -22.20 -0.46 13.58
C TYR A 453 -22.70 -1.49 14.60
N ALA A 454 -23.98 -1.85 14.59
CA ALA A 454 -24.52 -2.84 15.52
C ALA A 454 -23.95 -4.25 15.26
N ASP A 455 -23.79 -4.64 13.99
CA ASP A 455 -23.20 -5.92 13.61
C ASP A 455 -21.69 -5.93 13.91
N ALA A 456 -21.01 -4.82 13.65
CA ALA A 456 -19.59 -4.65 13.97
C ALA A 456 -19.33 -4.74 15.49
N GLU A 457 -20.15 -4.07 16.29
CA GLU A 457 -20.11 -4.12 17.77
C GLU A 457 -20.24 -5.56 18.27
N ALA A 458 -21.19 -6.34 17.72
CA ALA A 458 -21.35 -7.75 18.08
C ALA A 458 -20.08 -8.57 17.78
N LYS A 459 -19.46 -8.36 16.61
CA LYS A 459 -18.24 -9.08 16.20
C LYS A 459 -17.00 -8.69 16.99
N TYR A 460 -16.83 -7.42 17.34
CA TYR A 460 -15.75 -7.01 18.23
C TYR A 460 -15.93 -7.54 19.66
N ARG A 461 -17.15 -7.52 20.20
CA ARG A 461 -17.41 -8.12 21.52
C ARG A 461 -17.18 -9.63 21.50
N GLU A 462 -17.54 -10.33 20.42
CA GLU A 462 -17.21 -11.74 20.23
C GLU A 462 -15.68 -11.96 20.25
N ALA A 463 -14.92 -11.16 19.49
CA ALA A 463 -13.46 -11.22 19.48
C ALA A 463 -12.85 -11.01 20.88
N LEU A 464 -13.31 -9.99 21.61
CA LEU A 464 -12.83 -9.68 22.96
C LEU A 464 -13.26 -10.70 24.02
N SER A 465 -14.35 -11.44 23.79
CA SER A 465 -14.76 -12.54 24.65
C SER A 465 -13.82 -13.75 24.55
N LEU A 466 -13.21 -13.93 23.38
CA LEU A 466 -12.25 -15.01 23.09
C LEU A 466 -10.83 -14.59 23.47
N ASP A 467 -10.44 -13.36 23.17
CA ASP A 467 -9.17 -12.76 23.59
C ASP A 467 -9.40 -11.35 24.19
N PRO A 468 -9.51 -11.25 25.53
CA PRO A 468 -9.69 -9.97 26.21
C PRO A 468 -8.52 -8.99 26.04
N GLN A 469 -7.33 -9.46 25.64
CA GLN A 469 -6.13 -8.64 25.44
C GLN A 469 -5.98 -8.17 23.98
N GLU A 470 -6.90 -8.54 23.09
CA GLU A 470 -6.80 -8.18 21.68
C GLU A 470 -7.06 -6.69 21.48
N VAL A 471 -5.98 -5.98 21.18
CA VAL A 471 -5.94 -4.53 21.20
C VAL A 471 -6.67 -3.94 20.00
N ASP A 472 -6.57 -4.59 18.84
CA ASP A 472 -7.19 -4.07 17.62
C ASP A 472 -8.71 -4.24 17.67
N ALA A 473 -9.21 -5.31 18.30
CA ALA A 473 -10.64 -5.48 18.58
C ALA A 473 -11.17 -4.40 19.54
N ARG A 474 -10.42 -4.07 20.59
CA ARG A 474 -10.78 -3.01 21.56
C ARG A 474 -10.81 -1.63 20.91
N ALA A 475 -9.81 -1.30 20.10
CA ALA A 475 -9.76 -0.04 19.36
C ALA A 475 -10.91 0.07 18.35
N GLY A 476 -11.20 -1.03 17.65
CA GLY A 476 -12.34 -1.14 16.74
C GLY A 476 -13.67 -0.92 17.45
N LEU A 477 -13.93 -1.64 18.55
CA LEU A 477 -15.15 -1.49 19.35
C LEU A 477 -15.33 -0.07 19.87
N ALA A 478 -14.30 0.55 20.42
CA ALA A 478 -14.35 1.92 20.93
C ALA A 478 -14.74 2.91 19.83
N ARG A 479 -14.20 2.74 18.61
CA ARG A 479 -14.53 3.56 17.44
C ARG A 479 -15.97 3.34 16.99
N THR A 480 -16.41 2.09 16.91
CA THR A 480 -17.79 1.73 16.54
C THR A 480 -18.81 2.29 17.54
N LEU A 481 -18.55 2.19 18.84
CA LEU A 481 -19.41 2.75 19.89
C LEU A 481 -19.47 4.28 19.82
N ALA A 482 -18.33 4.95 19.58
CA ALA A 482 -18.30 6.40 19.40
C ALA A 482 -19.10 6.84 18.16
N ALA A 483 -19.08 6.07 17.07
CA ALA A 483 -19.89 6.34 15.88
C ALA A 483 -21.40 6.13 16.11
N GLN A 484 -21.76 5.28 17.08
CA GLN A 484 -23.14 5.11 17.57
C GLN A 484 -23.55 6.13 18.65
N GLU A 485 -22.72 7.15 18.92
CA GLU A 485 -22.92 8.15 19.99
C GLU A 485 -22.93 7.57 21.41
N LYS A 486 -22.49 6.31 21.60
CA LYS A 486 -22.33 5.66 22.92
C LYS A 486 -20.98 6.06 23.55
N HIS A 487 -20.82 7.35 23.81
CA HIS A 487 -19.53 7.92 24.21
C HIS A 487 -19.03 7.42 25.56
N GLU A 488 -19.91 7.10 26.51
CA GLU A 488 -19.54 6.59 27.83
C GLU A 488 -18.81 5.24 27.74
N GLU A 489 -19.37 4.27 27.00
CA GLU A 489 -18.72 2.97 26.80
C GLU A 489 -17.42 3.11 25.99
N ALA A 490 -17.41 3.99 24.99
CA ALA A 490 -16.22 4.25 24.18
C ALA A 490 -15.07 4.83 25.02
N ILE A 491 -15.36 5.75 25.94
CA ILE A 491 -14.37 6.35 26.85
C ILE A 491 -13.66 5.29 27.68
N GLU A 492 -14.39 4.34 28.25
CA GLU A 492 -13.80 3.28 29.07
C GLU A 492 -12.87 2.38 28.25
N LEU A 493 -13.28 1.99 27.05
CA LEU A 493 -12.42 1.20 26.16
C LEU A 493 -11.19 1.97 25.67
N TYR A 494 -11.32 3.27 25.38
CA TYR A 494 -10.17 4.11 25.02
C TYR A 494 -9.21 4.29 26.19
N ARG A 495 -9.71 4.41 27.43
CA ARG A 495 -8.86 4.46 28.64
C ARG A 495 -8.07 3.16 28.81
N GLU A 496 -8.71 2.01 28.65
CA GLU A 496 -8.02 0.72 28.63
C GLU A 496 -6.97 0.64 27.51
N LEU A 497 -7.33 1.09 26.30
CA LEU A 497 -6.44 1.10 25.14
C LEU A 497 -5.19 1.95 25.38
N ILE A 498 -5.32 3.13 26.00
CA ILE A 498 -4.20 4.03 26.32
C ILE A 498 -3.29 3.44 27.40
N VAL A 499 -3.80 2.61 28.30
CA VAL A 499 -2.94 1.87 29.25
C VAL A 499 -2.06 0.87 28.50
N LEU A 500 -2.61 0.16 27.52
CA LEU A 500 -1.90 -0.83 26.71
C LEU A 500 -0.95 -0.20 25.68
N ARG A 501 -1.39 0.91 25.05
CA ARG A 501 -0.65 1.66 24.04
C ARG A 501 -0.60 3.15 24.43
N PRO A 502 0.27 3.55 25.37
CA PRO A 502 0.30 4.93 25.89
C PRO A 502 0.76 5.99 24.89
N LYS A 503 1.27 5.55 23.73
CA LYS A 503 1.69 6.43 22.63
C LYS A 503 0.80 6.35 21.39
N ASP A 504 -0.36 5.70 21.50
CA ASP A 504 -1.36 5.66 20.43
C ASP A 504 -2.05 7.02 20.33
N THR A 505 -1.61 7.84 19.37
CA THR A 505 -2.07 9.21 19.20
C THR A 505 -3.52 9.26 18.70
N ASP A 506 -3.92 8.29 17.87
CA ASP A 506 -5.30 8.17 17.41
C ASP A 506 -6.23 7.87 18.58
N ALA A 507 -5.87 6.91 19.45
CA ALA A 507 -6.65 6.60 20.66
C ALA A 507 -6.78 7.80 21.60
N LEU A 508 -5.69 8.56 21.81
CA LEU A 508 -5.70 9.77 22.63
C LEU A 508 -6.66 10.83 22.07
N VAL A 509 -6.63 11.07 20.76
CA VAL A 509 -7.51 12.04 20.10
C VAL A 509 -8.95 11.58 20.13
N GLN A 510 -9.24 10.30 19.85
CA GLN A 510 -10.61 9.78 19.88
C GLN A 510 -11.21 9.79 21.29
N LEU A 511 -10.41 9.51 22.33
CA LEU A 511 -10.84 9.71 23.71
C LEU A 511 -11.21 11.17 23.98
N GLY A 512 -10.36 12.11 23.56
CA GLY A 512 -10.63 13.55 23.71
C GLY A 512 -11.92 13.97 23.02
N ILE A 513 -12.22 13.43 21.84
CA ILE A 513 -13.44 13.71 21.10
C ILE A 513 -14.67 13.20 21.87
N SER A 514 -14.65 11.94 22.32
CA SER A 514 -15.75 11.39 23.12
C SER A 514 -15.97 12.16 24.42
N LEU A 515 -14.89 12.59 25.10
CA LEU A 515 -14.99 13.43 26.30
C LEU A 515 -15.60 14.81 26.01
N GLN A 516 -15.33 15.37 24.83
CA GLN A 516 -15.95 16.63 24.41
C GLN A 516 -17.47 16.50 24.22
N PHE A 517 -17.95 15.39 23.64
CA PHE A 517 -19.39 15.08 23.58
C PHE A 517 -20.01 14.89 24.97
N MET A 518 -19.23 14.40 25.93
CA MET A 518 -19.63 14.28 27.33
C MET A 518 -19.46 15.59 28.14
N ASN A 519 -19.19 16.72 27.47
CA ASN A 519 -18.99 18.03 28.09
C ASN A 519 -17.84 18.06 29.12
N GLN A 520 -16.75 17.34 28.84
CA GLN A 520 -15.51 17.29 29.64
C GLN A 520 -14.30 17.87 28.85
N PRO A 521 -14.32 19.16 28.49
CA PRO A 521 -13.35 19.75 27.57
C PRO A 521 -11.92 19.87 28.12
N ASP A 522 -11.75 19.97 29.45
CA ASP A 522 -10.41 20.13 30.05
C ASP A 522 -9.57 18.86 29.97
N GLU A 523 -10.19 17.68 30.18
CA GLU A 523 -9.52 16.39 30.01
C GLU A 523 -9.23 16.14 28.52
N ALA A 524 -10.18 16.47 27.64
CA ALA A 524 -9.99 16.40 26.19
C ALA A 524 -8.80 17.24 25.72
N LEU A 525 -8.67 18.48 26.22
CA LEU A 525 -7.54 19.35 25.90
C LEU A 525 -6.20 18.72 26.28
N SER A 526 -6.10 18.15 27.49
CA SER A 526 -4.88 17.48 27.95
C SER A 526 -4.51 16.32 27.01
N LEU A 527 -5.50 15.57 26.54
CA LEU A 527 -5.29 14.45 25.62
C LEU A 527 -4.83 14.92 24.23
N TYR A 528 -5.43 15.97 23.67
CA TYR A 528 -4.98 16.55 22.40
C TYR A 528 -3.53 17.06 22.49
N GLN A 529 -3.18 17.72 23.59
CA GLN A 529 -1.81 18.19 23.83
C GLN A 529 -0.82 17.03 23.95
N ARG A 530 -1.19 15.94 24.64
CA ARG A 530 -0.38 14.72 24.74
C ARG A 530 -0.19 14.05 23.39
N ALA A 531 -1.26 13.92 22.59
CA ALA A 531 -1.17 13.36 21.24
C ALA A 531 -0.20 14.17 20.38
N LEU A 532 -0.32 15.50 20.40
CA LEU A 532 0.54 16.40 19.64
C LEU A 532 1.97 16.55 20.17
N ALA A 533 2.24 16.15 21.41
CA ALA A 533 3.60 16.01 21.92
C ALA A 533 4.31 14.76 21.36
N ILE A 534 3.54 13.75 20.94
CA ILE A 534 4.04 12.49 20.36
C ILE A 534 4.11 12.60 18.84
N ASP A 535 3.03 13.06 18.22
CA ASP A 535 2.93 13.34 16.79
C ASP A 535 2.47 14.79 16.56
N PRO A 536 3.42 15.73 16.38
CA PRO A 536 3.11 17.15 16.18
C PRO A 536 2.28 17.47 14.93
N ASP A 537 2.21 16.56 13.97
CA ASP A 537 1.54 16.74 12.68
C ASP A 537 0.23 15.93 12.60
N HIS A 538 -0.22 15.32 13.71
CA HIS A 538 -1.48 14.60 13.75
C HIS A 538 -2.66 15.50 13.37
N ALA A 539 -3.33 15.19 12.26
CA ALA A 539 -4.31 16.11 11.66
C ALA A 539 -5.51 16.40 12.58
N ARG A 540 -6.21 15.36 13.07
CA ARG A 540 -7.36 15.56 13.97
C ARG A 540 -6.97 16.21 15.31
N GLY A 541 -5.84 15.84 15.91
CA GLY A 541 -5.34 16.49 17.12
C GLY A 541 -5.10 17.99 16.94
N ASN A 542 -4.49 18.39 15.82
CA ASN A 542 -4.30 19.80 15.47
C ASN A 542 -5.63 20.51 15.19
N LEU A 543 -6.59 19.86 14.53
CA LEU A 543 -7.94 20.38 14.32
C LEU A 543 -8.64 20.68 15.65
N PHE A 544 -8.78 19.69 16.54
CA PHE A 544 -9.52 19.86 17.78
C PHE A 544 -8.83 20.82 18.77
N LEU A 545 -7.49 20.81 18.84
CA LEU A 545 -6.76 21.82 19.61
C LEU A 545 -6.93 23.22 19.00
N GLY A 546 -6.88 23.33 17.66
CA GLY A 546 -7.13 24.57 16.93
C GLY A 546 -8.51 25.15 17.20
N LYS A 547 -9.55 24.32 17.15
CA LYS A 547 -10.92 24.69 17.53
C LYS A 547 -10.98 25.23 18.95
N TYR A 548 -10.40 24.49 19.91
CA TYR A 548 -10.35 24.91 21.30
C TYR A 548 -9.67 26.28 21.46
N LEU A 549 -8.53 26.50 20.80
CA LEU A 549 -7.80 27.77 20.86
C LEU A 549 -8.60 28.93 20.27
N ARG A 550 -9.32 28.70 19.16
CA ARG A 550 -10.20 29.71 18.53
C ARG A 550 -11.32 30.12 19.49
N TYR A 551 -12.05 29.14 20.04
CA TYR A 551 -13.12 29.41 21.01
C TYR A 551 -12.63 30.12 22.28
N ASN A 552 -11.37 29.90 22.68
CA ASN A 552 -10.73 30.58 23.80
C ASN A 552 -10.03 31.91 23.41
N ARG A 553 -10.43 32.53 22.30
CA ARG A 553 -9.94 33.85 21.86
C ARG A 553 -8.42 33.91 21.63
N ARG A 554 -7.83 32.80 21.17
CA ARG A 554 -6.40 32.72 20.78
C ARG A 554 -6.26 32.39 19.28
N PRO A 555 -6.78 33.23 18.38
CA PRO A 555 -6.87 32.90 16.95
C PRO A 555 -5.51 32.76 16.26
N ALA A 556 -4.47 33.46 16.69
CA ALA A 556 -3.11 33.32 16.14
C ALA A 556 -2.54 31.90 16.32
N GLU A 557 -2.72 31.33 17.52
CA GLU A 557 -2.30 29.96 17.80
C GLU A 557 -3.23 28.94 17.15
N ALA A 558 -4.54 29.25 17.07
CA ALA A 558 -5.50 28.43 16.34
C ALA A 558 -5.10 28.30 14.87
N VAL A 559 -4.79 29.40 14.16
CA VAL A 559 -4.32 29.37 12.77
C VAL A 559 -3.08 28.48 12.63
N THR A 560 -2.12 28.57 13.54
CA THR A 560 -0.92 27.71 13.49
C THR A 560 -1.27 26.22 13.55
N ARG A 561 -2.21 25.84 14.43
CA ARG A 561 -2.66 24.44 14.57
C ARG A 561 -3.53 24.01 13.40
N LEU A 562 -4.50 24.82 13.01
CA LEU A 562 -5.43 24.53 11.92
C LEU A 562 -4.72 24.47 10.56
N GLN A 563 -3.70 25.30 10.35
CA GLN A 563 -2.84 25.21 9.17
C GLN A 563 -2.10 23.87 9.13
N ARG A 564 -1.56 23.40 10.26
CA ARG A 564 -0.95 22.06 10.32
C ARG A 564 -1.97 20.95 10.07
N ALA A 565 -3.19 21.07 10.58
CA ALA A 565 -4.26 20.11 10.31
C ALA A 565 -4.62 20.07 8.81
N PHE A 566 -4.70 21.24 8.18
CA PHE A 566 -4.92 21.39 6.75
C PHE A 566 -3.78 20.80 5.91
N ASP A 567 -2.53 21.12 6.26
CA ASP A 567 -1.32 20.61 5.58
C ASP A 567 -1.13 19.10 5.77
N ALA A 568 -1.55 18.55 6.91
CA ALA A 568 -1.48 17.12 7.26
C ALA A 568 -2.58 16.26 6.62
N ASN A 569 -3.23 16.76 5.57
CA ASN A 569 -4.15 16.03 4.70
C ASN A 569 -5.57 15.79 5.25
N VAL A 570 -6.09 16.76 5.99
CA VAL A 570 -7.53 16.88 6.23
C VAL A 570 -7.97 18.22 5.65
N ALA A 571 -8.00 18.31 4.32
CA ALA A 571 -8.66 19.41 3.62
C ALA A 571 -10.18 19.17 3.57
N ASP A 572 -10.74 18.62 4.66
CA ASP A 572 -12.18 18.45 4.80
C ASP A 572 -12.85 19.82 5.03
N ALA A 573 -14.17 19.85 4.86
CA ALA A 573 -14.93 21.08 4.94
C ALA A 573 -14.81 21.74 6.33
N GLU A 574 -14.78 20.95 7.39
CA GLU A 574 -14.69 21.42 8.78
C GLU A 574 -13.32 22.06 9.10
N THR A 575 -12.20 21.47 8.66
CA THR A 575 -10.87 22.04 8.90
C THR A 575 -10.69 23.36 8.17
N ARG A 576 -11.16 23.43 6.91
CA ARG A 576 -11.17 24.68 6.13
C ARG A 576 -12.06 25.73 6.78
N TYR A 577 -13.23 25.33 7.28
CA TYR A 577 -14.13 26.23 8.01
C TYR A 577 -13.44 26.83 9.23
N GLU A 578 -12.88 25.99 10.10
CA GLU A 578 -12.26 26.45 11.34
C GLU A 578 -11.02 27.31 11.07
N LEU A 579 -10.18 26.93 10.09
CA LEU A 579 -9.02 27.74 9.66
C LEU A 579 -9.45 29.10 9.11
N GLY A 580 -10.44 29.08 8.21
CA GLY A 580 -10.99 30.30 7.61
C GLY A 580 -11.59 31.25 8.64
N MET A 581 -12.36 30.72 9.61
CA MET A 581 -12.88 31.51 10.73
C MET A 581 -11.74 32.09 11.58
N ALA A 582 -10.71 31.31 11.90
CA ALA A 582 -9.56 31.80 12.68
C ALA A 582 -8.77 32.89 11.94
N LEU A 583 -8.67 32.82 10.61
CA LEU A 583 -8.03 33.85 9.78
C LEU A 583 -8.84 35.14 9.74
N VAL A 584 -10.17 35.04 9.63
CA VAL A 584 -11.08 36.20 9.69
C VAL A 584 -11.02 36.89 11.05
N GLU A 585 -10.96 36.12 12.15
CA GLU A 585 -10.76 36.65 13.51
C GLU A 585 -9.39 37.36 13.70
N LEU A 586 -8.42 37.14 12.80
CA LEU A 586 -7.14 37.86 12.72
C LEU A 586 -7.13 39.00 11.68
N GLU A 587 -8.29 39.34 11.11
CA GLU A 587 -8.44 40.32 10.02
C GLU A 587 -7.69 39.95 8.73
N ARG A 588 -7.32 38.67 8.55
CA ARG A 588 -6.74 38.12 7.31
C ARG A 588 -7.86 37.67 6.37
N LEU A 589 -8.68 38.63 5.94
CA LEU A 589 -9.96 38.39 5.28
C LEU A 589 -9.84 37.63 3.95
N ASP A 590 -8.86 37.98 3.11
CA ASP A 590 -8.69 37.35 1.79
C ASP A 590 -8.33 35.86 1.91
N GLU A 591 -7.41 35.52 2.83
CA GLU A 591 -7.02 34.14 3.09
C GLU A 591 -8.16 33.35 3.73
N GLY A 592 -8.88 33.96 4.68
CA GLY A 592 -10.07 33.35 5.28
C GLY A 592 -11.16 33.05 4.25
N ARG A 593 -11.37 33.96 3.29
CA ARG A 593 -12.35 33.82 2.21
C ARG A 593 -12.13 32.56 1.38
N GLU A 594 -10.89 32.31 0.97
CA GLU A 594 -10.56 31.16 0.14
C GLU A 594 -10.97 29.85 0.83
N HIS A 595 -10.60 29.70 2.10
CA HIS A 595 -10.93 28.51 2.88
C HIS A 595 -12.43 28.35 3.15
N LEU A 596 -13.10 29.42 3.56
CA LEU A 596 -14.54 29.41 3.88
C LEU A 596 -15.39 29.14 2.63
N LEU A 597 -15.03 29.71 1.48
CA LEU A 597 -15.72 29.46 0.21
C LEU A 597 -15.59 28.00 -0.21
N ALA A 598 -14.38 27.44 -0.13
CA ALA A 598 -14.15 26.02 -0.43
C ALA A 598 -14.90 25.09 0.55
N ALA A 599 -14.96 25.45 1.83
CA ALA A 599 -15.70 24.71 2.85
C ALA A 599 -17.21 24.71 2.56
N GLY A 600 -17.79 25.90 2.31
CA GLY A 600 -19.22 26.06 2.05
C GLY A 600 -19.72 25.38 0.77
N ARG A 601 -18.88 25.33 -0.28
CA ARG A 601 -19.17 24.57 -1.51
C ARG A 601 -19.14 23.06 -1.29
N SER A 602 -18.35 22.59 -0.32
CA SER A 602 -18.24 21.17 0.02
C SER A 602 -19.35 20.69 0.95
N GLU A 603 -19.80 21.54 1.89
CA GLU A 603 -20.78 21.15 2.91
C GLU A 603 -21.79 22.27 3.19
N ALA A 604 -23.03 22.06 2.74
CA ALA A 604 -24.10 23.05 2.85
C ALA A 604 -24.49 23.38 4.31
N SER A 605 -24.25 22.47 5.27
CA SER A 605 -24.52 22.69 6.69
C SER A 605 -23.73 23.89 7.25
N LEU A 606 -22.52 24.12 6.73
CA LEU A 606 -21.63 25.18 7.16
C LEU A 606 -22.10 26.56 6.70
N LEU A 607 -22.79 26.65 5.55
CA LEU A 607 -23.39 27.89 5.07
C LEU A 607 -24.42 28.44 6.08
N GLY A 608 -25.19 27.55 6.71
CA GLY A 608 -26.12 27.93 7.78
C GLY A 608 -25.40 28.52 8.99
N ARG A 609 -24.27 27.92 9.41
CA ARG A 609 -23.45 28.44 10.52
C ARG A 609 -22.89 29.83 10.20
N MET A 610 -22.35 30.01 8.99
CA MET A 610 -21.83 31.30 8.52
C MET A 610 -22.92 32.36 8.43
N ASN A 611 -24.10 32.02 7.89
CA ASN A 611 -25.21 32.97 7.76
C ASN A 611 -25.69 33.47 9.13
N ASN A 612 -25.85 32.55 10.09
CA ASN A 612 -26.25 32.91 11.46
C ASN A 612 -25.21 33.81 12.13
N ARG A 613 -23.92 33.53 11.93
CA ARG A 613 -22.83 34.37 12.43
C ARG A 613 -22.84 35.76 11.78
N ALA A 614 -23.01 35.83 10.46
CA ALA A 614 -23.10 37.09 9.73
C ALA A 614 -24.26 37.94 10.24
N TRP A 615 -25.44 37.34 10.44
CA TRP A 615 -26.60 38.02 11.01
C TRP A 615 -26.32 38.58 12.40
N GLN A 616 -25.80 37.75 13.32
CA GLN A 616 -25.49 38.16 14.69
C GLN A 616 -24.53 39.35 14.75
N LEU A 617 -23.55 39.38 13.85
CA LEU A 617 -22.57 40.45 13.78
C LEU A 617 -23.12 41.72 13.12
N ALA A 618 -23.97 41.58 12.11
CA ALA A 618 -24.53 42.73 11.41
C ALA A 618 -25.66 43.41 12.19
N ALA A 619 -26.52 42.64 12.84
CA ALA A 619 -27.69 43.14 13.58
C ALA A 619 -27.39 43.52 15.04
N GLY A 620 -26.22 43.17 15.58
CA GLY A 620 -25.80 43.55 16.93
C GLY A 620 -25.61 45.06 17.09
N SER A 621 -26.02 45.62 18.23
CA SER A 621 -25.85 47.06 18.54
C SER A 621 -24.41 47.46 18.88
N ASP A 622 -23.59 46.51 19.34
CA ASP A 622 -22.22 46.74 19.85
C ASP A 622 -21.13 46.28 18.87
N SER A 623 -21.45 46.17 17.57
CA SER A 623 -20.54 45.61 16.57
C SER A 623 -19.38 46.55 16.24
N SER A 624 -18.15 46.10 16.49
CA SER A 624 -16.91 46.79 16.08
C SER A 624 -16.75 46.85 14.55
N GLU A 625 -15.84 47.68 14.05
CA GLU A 625 -15.56 47.75 12.60
C GLU A 625 -15.11 46.41 12.02
N ALA A 626 -14.24 45.69 12.72
CA ALA A 626 -13.79 44.35 12.33
C ALA A 626 -14.96 43.35 12.26
N MET A 627 -15.89 43.40 13.22
CA MET A 627 -17.09 42.55 13.24
C MET A 627 -18.02 42.83 12.05
N ARG A 628 -18.13 44.09 11.62
CA ARG A 628 -18.95 44.45 10.45
C ARG A 628 -18.34 43.96 9.14
N ARG A 629 -17.01 44.06 9.00
CA ARG A 629 -16.27 43.49 7.86
C ARG A 629 -16.38 41.96 7.82
N GLU A 630 -16.28 41.29 8.98
CA GLU A 630 -16.53 39.84 9.10
C GLU A 630 -17.96 39.49 8.65
N ALA A 631 -18.96 40.26 9.07
CA ALA A 631 -20.36 40.02 8.72
C ALA A 631 -20.59 40.09 7.19
N VAL A 632 -20.04 41.12 6.53
CA VAL A 632 -20.12 41.28 5.08
C VAL A 632 -19.43 40.12 4.36
N LEU A 633 -18.20 39.79 4.75
CA LEU A 633 -17.44 38.69 4.16
C LEU A 633 -18.21 37.36 4.23
N LEU A 634 -18.72 37.01 5.41
CA LEU A 634 -19.45 35.76 5.61
C LEU A 634 -20.74 35.73 4.79
N ALA A 635 -21.50 36.83 4.74
CA ALA A 635 -22.74 36.89 3.97
C ALA A 635 -22.48 36.80 2.44
N GLU A 636 -21.42 37.43 1.93
CA GLU A 636 -21.00 37.32 0.54
C GLU A 636 -20.60 35.88 0.19
N ILE A 637 -19.80 35.23 1.04
CA ILE A 637 -19.40 33.83 0.85
C ILE A 637 -20.62 32.91 0.82
N VAL A 638 -21.58 33.10 1.73
CA VAL A 638 -22.79 32.29 1.79
C VAL A 638 -23.61 32.39 0.51
N VAL A 639 -23.83 33.61 0.00
CA VAL A 639 -24.54 33.82 -1.27
C VAL A 639 -23.77 33.18 -2.42
N GLU A 640 -22.46 33.40 -2.53
CA GLU A 640 -21.64 32.83 -3.60
C GLU A 640 -21.59 31.30 -3.57
N ALA A 641 -21.28 30.70 -2.42
CA ALA A 641 -21.11 29.25 -2.28
C ALA A 641 -22.41 28.47 -2.43
N SER A 642 -23.56 29.07 -2.08
CA SER A 642 -24.87 28.43 -2.24
C SER A 642 -25.26 28.19 -3.71
N GLY A 643 -24.68 28.96 -4.65
CA GLY A 643 -25.03 28.93 -6.07
C GLY A 643 -26.49 29.34 -6.37
N GLN A 644 -27.24 29.81 -5.37
CA GLN A 644 -28.65 30.18 -5.47
C GLN A 644 -28.93 31.50 -4.75
N GLU A 645 -29.62 32.39 -5.43
CA GLU A 645 -30.06 33.66 -4.85
C GLU A 645 -31.33 33.43 -4.04
N ARG A 646 -31.16 33.07 -2.77
CA ARG A 646 -32.26 32.86 -1.83
C ARG A 646 -32.62 34.15 -1.07
N PRO A 647 -33.93 34.44 -0.86
CA PRO A 647 -34.35 35.67 -0.18
C PRO A 647 -33.77 35.85 1.22
N ASP A 648 -33.68 34.79 2.02
CA ASP A 648 -33.16 34.81 3.39
C ASP A 648 -31.65 35.11 3.48
N LEU A 649 -30.87 34.58 2.52
CA LEU A 649 -29.43 34.81 2.46
C LEU A 649 -29.12 36.23 1.97
N LEU A 650 -29.86 36.70 0.95
CA LEU A 650 -29.73 38.07 0.43
C LEU A 650 -30.16 39.12 1.45
N ASP A 651 -31.19 38.85 2.25
CA ASP A 651 -31.60 39.74 3.33
C ASP A 651 -30.52 39.85 4.41
N THR A 652 -29.86 38.74 4.78
CA THR A 652 -28.71 38.75 5.68
C THR A 652 -27.55 39.60 5.11
N LEU A 653 -27.28 39.48 3.80
CA LEU A 653 -26.27 40.29 3.11
C LEU A 653 -26.62 41.79 3.08
N ALA A 654 -27.89 42.14 2.85
CA ALA A 654 -28.36 43.52 2.88
C ALA A 654 -28.18 44.15 4.27
N VAL A 655 -28.47 43.41 5.34
CA VAL A 655 -28.21 43.85 6.72
C VAL A 655 -26.72 44.05 6.97
N ALA A 656 -25.87 43.15 6.49
CA ALA A 656 -24.41 43.28 6.62
C ALA A 656 -23.86 44.53 5.90
N TYR A 657 -24.30 44.80 4.67
CA TYR A 657 -23.92 46.02 3.94
C TYR A 657 -24.37 47.29 4.66
N ALA A 658 -25.60 47.31 5.18
CA ALA A 658 -26.11 48.46 5.92
C ALA A 658 -25.30 48.71 7.20
N ALA A 659 -24.89 47.65 7.91
CA ALA A 659 -24.03 47.78 9.09
C ALA A 659 -22.69 48.44 8.73
N GLU A 660 -22.09 48.11 7.59
CA GLU A 660 -20.86 48.73 7.08
C GLU A 660 -21.08 50.10 6.40
N SER A 661 -22.28 50.69 6.52
CA SER A 661 -22.67 51.95 5.87
C SER A 661 -22.65 51.93 4.33
N ARG A 662 -22.69 50.75 3.72
CA ARG A 662 -22.83 50.53 2.27
C ARG A 662 -24.31 50.52 1.88
N PHE A 663 -24.99 51.66 2.08
CA PHE A 663 -26.45 51.73 1.95
C PHE A 663 -26.97 51.51 0.52
N ASP A 664 -26.24 51.91 -0.50
CA ASP A 664 -26.63 51.66 -1.89
C ASP A 664 -26.63 50.15 -2.22
N ASP A 665 -25.59 49.43 -1.78
CA ASP A 665 -25.49 47.97 -1.90
C ASP A 665 -26.58 47.27 -1.07
N ALA A 666 -26.86 47.78 0.13
CA ALA A 666 -27.91 47.25 1.01
C ALA A 666 -29.30 47.40 0.40
N VAL A 667 -29.63 48.55 -0.18
CA VAL A 667 -30.92 48.78 -0.85
C VAL A 667 -31.05 47.90 -2.09
N ALA A 668 -30.02 47.85 -2.95
CA ALA A 668 -30.05 47.01 -4.15
C ALA A 668 -30.22 45.52 -3.82
N THR A 669 -29.48 45.04 -2.81
CA THR A 669 -29.55 43.63 -2.37
C THR A 669 -30.89 43.32 -1.69
N GLY A 670 -31.40 44.24 -0.86
CA GLY A 670 -32.68 44.08 -0.18
C GLY A 670 -33.89 44.11 -1.14
N GLU A 671 -33.86 44.95 -2.17
CA GLU A 671 -34.90 44.96 -3.23
C GLU A 671 -34.93 43.64 -4.01
N LYS A 672 -33.74 43.08 -4.26
CA LYS A 672 -33.62 41.77 -4.89
C LYS A 672 -34.15 40.65 -4.00
N ALA A 673 -33.84 40.68 -2.70
CA ALA A 673 -34.38 39.76 -1.71
C ALA A 673 -35.92 39.83 -1.64
N LEU A 674 -36.47 41.05 -1.64
CA LEU A 674 -37.91 41.31 -1.61
C LEU A 674 -38.62 40.76 -2.85
N ALA A 675 -38.07 41.00 -4.04
CA ALA A 675 -38.63 40.50 -5.29
C ALA A 675 -38.68 38.97 -5.34
N LEU A 676 -37.60 38.31 -4.89
CA LEU A 676 -37.52 36.85 -4.82
C LEU A 676 -38.45 36.27 -3.74
N ALA A 677 -38.60 36.93 -2.59
CA ALA A 677 -39.54 36.54 -1.55
C ALA A 677 -41.00 36.64 -2.02
N ALA A 678 -41.35 37.69 -2.78
CA ALA A 678 -42.70 37.91 -3.30
C ALA A 678 -43.08 36.88 -4.39
N ALA A 679 -42.10 36.38 -5.14
CA ALA A 679 -42.29 35.39 -6.20
C ALA A 679 -42.48 33.94 -5.69
N SER A 680 -42.31 33.68 -4.39
CA SER A 680 -42.36 32.34 -3.79
C SER A 680 -43.35 32.25 -2.63
N ASP A 681 -44.24 31.25 -2.65
CA ASP A 681 -45.20 31.02 -1.54
C ASP A 681 -44.49 30.76 -0.21
N ARG A 682 -43.30 30.15 -0.22
CA ARG A 682 -42.46 29.95 0.98
C ARG A 682 -41.71 31.20 1.42
N GLY A 683 -41.62 32.24 0.57
CA GLY A 683 -40.91 33.50 0.86
C GLY A 683 -41.81 34.58 1.47
N LYS A 684 -43.14 34.45 1.35
CA LYS A 684 -44.12 35.46 1.79
C LYS A 684 -44.03 35.84 3.28
N TRP A 685 -43.59 34.92 4.15
CA TRP A 685 -43.42 35.20 5.58
C TRP A 685 -42.25 36.15 5.88
N LEU A 686 -41.25 36.26 4.99
CA LEU A 686 -40.11 37.15 5.14
C LEU A 686 -40.43 38.60 4.74
N LEU A 687 -41.47 38.82 3.92
CA LEU A 687 -41.80 40.14 3.34
C LEU A 687 -41.88 41.27 4.38
N PRO A 688 -42.62 41.13 5.51
CA PRO A 688 -42.74 42.23 6.46
C PRO A 688 -41.40 42.63 7.09
N GLY A 689 -40.51 41.65 7.31
CA GLY A 689 -39.19 41.88 7.88
C GLY A 689 -38.26 42.59 6.89
N ILE A 690 -38.22 42.12 5.63
CA ILE A 690 -37.39 42.70 4.57
C ILE A 690 -37.86 44.14 4.27
N GLU A 691 -39.15 44.38 4.15
CA GLU A 691 -39.71 45.72 3.88
C GLU A 691 -39.34 46.73 4.98
N ALA A 692 -39.48 46.33 6.25
CA ALA A 692 -39.14 47.18 7.39
C ALA A 692 -37.64 47.56 7.41
N ARG A 693 -36.76 46.59 7.13
CA ARG A 693 -35.31 46.83 7.03
C ARG A 693 -34.95 47.71 5.84
N LEU A 694 -35.57 47.47 4.69
CA LEU A 694 -35.30 48.23 3.47
C LEU A 694 -35.65 49.71 3.62
N GLU A 695 -36.70 50.03 4.37
CA GLU A 695 -37.06 51.42 4.69
C GLU A 695 -35.98 52.10 5.56
N LEU A 696 -35.37 51.39 6.51
CA LEU A 696 -34.23 51.91 7.27
C LEU A 696 -33.02 52.17 6.35
N PHE A 697 -32.72 51.25 5.45
CA PHE A 697 -31.56 51.36 4.54
C PHE A 697 -31.70 52.56 3.60
N ARG A 698 -32.90 52.83 3.07
CA ARG A 698 -33.19 54.03 2.25
C ARG A 698 -33.02 55.35 3.01
N GLN A 699 -33.14 55.31 4.33
CA GLN A 699 -32.90 56.45 5.22
C GLN A 699 -31.44 56.52 5.72
N ALA A 700 -30.53 55.71 5.15
CA ALA A 700 -29.15 55.56 5.58
C ALA A 700 -29.01 55.19 7.07
N LYS A 701 -29.87 54.30 7.56
CA LYS A 701 -29.84 53.77 8.93
C LYS A 701 -29.59 52.26 8.92
N PRO A 702 -28.65 51.75 9.75
CA PRO A 702 -28.46 50.32 9.91
C PRO A 702 -29.65 49.70 10.66
N TYR A 703 -29.82 48.39 10.51
CA TYR A 703 -30.77 47.61 11.31
C TYR A 703 -30.05 47.05 12.54
N HIS A 704 -30.67 47.21 13.71
CA HIS A 704 -30.25 46.55 14.94
C HIS A 704 -31.42 45.75 15.51
N GLU A 705 -31.14 44.50 15.87
CA GLU A 705 -32.12 43.65 16.55
C GLU A 705 -32.24 44.12 18.01
N ALA A 706 -33.48 44.21 18.53
CA ALA A 706 -33.69 44.60 19.91
C ALA A 706 -33.10 43.52 20.84
N PRO A 707 -32.46 43.89 21.97
CA PRO A 707 -31.96 42.90 22.91
C PRO A 707 -33.12 42.02 23.38
N ALA A 708 -32.94 40.70 23.37
CA ALA A 708 -33.92 39.76 23.91
C ALA A 708 -34.14 40.10 25.39
N GLU A 709 -35.39 40.35 25.80
CA GLU A 709 -35.72 40.39 27.22
C GLU A 709 -35.44 38.99 27.80
N ASN A 710 -34.55 38.94 28.80
CA ASN A 710 -34.03 37.73 29.43
C ASN A 710 -35.09 36.72 29.87
#